data_AF-A0A094JCC5-F1
#
_entry.id   AF-A0A094JCC5-F1
#
_cell.length_a   1.000
_cell.length_b   1.000
_cell.length_c   1.000
_cell.angle_alpha   90.00
_cell.angle_beta   90.00
_cell.angle_gamma   90.00
#
_symmetry.space_group_name_H-M   'P 1'
#
loop_
_entity.id
_entity.type
_entity.pdbx_description
1 polymer ?
#
loop_
_entity_poly.entity_id
_entity_poly.type
_entity_poly.pdbx_seq_one_letter_code
_entity_poly.pdbx_strand_id
1 'polypeptide(L)'
;MLMFVAIGLWMLYPPVVNYLVDKTSVFYVAAVAHSFAAVCTLLCVAVMLFHQRRALAKAVLTRDNLRKLSLPTLFSGILICANHLLLYAALSRSKDFDVIAILVFETWPILFFYIDSALRRNKRKIALSDYVFSGAAFAGFLVLTAPNIDMADWLLLDSPMLQTIGLAALGGLAMAVNCYFRMRCMDNWTAISANNGLNLSHFRCGLLTEAGVRTVAAPLLIMAFVLSGNEVPAVSGSSFLLLLFVGVAILALGSLLYDLSVFLSSNASISALWYLMPVGAVVILAVMQGRLLNQYEAVASVLIVSSNIFLGLRYPLRSSMLFLFVAVCSIGLWILFMPTAAINSYYDLLAVSTVFFVLLATFALDRTASLNREREGLLGDFSEQVIGVLEAQGNSASEQQYSSNIKQYVLGNLHSFLRAFKNLRQLAGNQQHLEQLKYEMLPQVKQDDGKRQQLLELFKIGDKLMTIESDRISPEEFVILILLGGTNVFFSLVFRPPTLSTGLFALIVGAAVIYLLLIIFERDKYVRIRHDHALVCRNLLSYLKPHPVAEAQQPQVSQTEQDIERVLNTRAGSVQNRSTAYWVFGVFAFLFVGFGYGFLFESLQQQRSYESSPLVASNSKPAPHEIHIALLDWPSAQIKSHILAEIINQHTELKASVVSMANEQVFRAMDEKDGIVDVHPDLWVENNSELIRRYVRAFGTVTLGEQASQAEQGLCYTDIGLPKQQSSLSYTQLLSKETAQKFDLDGDGLGDIWVGGQGWASVAIEKRRLAAYGLDKQYRFHVFDTDVMQMLLQRNNRQQLSSLFFCYYPDAVFRDQHVHFVQDKAFNKAAWAQIKQPPKDKLKSLGGSAWPNTEIRVAYRSSLAQQSDEVIKLLNHFQISNQQLVNMLAKMQSGQTAQQLAKQWVETHQDKVLSWLTGFELVSPSANITADEPSHGNPQDATGALQ
;
A
#
# COMPACT_ATOMS: atom_id res chain seq x y z
N MET A 1 15.57 -20.20 11.32
CA MET A 1 16.91 -19.60 11.44
C MET A 1 17.47 -19.11 10.10
N LEU A 2 17.72 -20.00 9.11
CA LEU A 2 18.28 -19.62 7.79
C LEU A 2 17.54 -18.45 7.11
N MET A 3 16.20 -18.50 7.08
CA MET A 3 15.38 -17.42 6.53
C MET A 3 15.58 -16.07 7.24
N PHE A 4 15.64 -16.06 8.57
CA PHE A 4 15.84 -14.81 9.34
C PHE A 4 17.23 -14.21 9.09
N VAL A 5 18.26 -15.04 8.97
CA VAL A 5 19.61 -14.55 8.62
C VAL A 5 19.62 -13.97 7.20
N ALA A 6 18.96 -14.64 6.26
CA ALA A 6 18.81 -14.12 4.90
C ALA A 6 18.10 -12.76 4.90
N ILE A 7 16.94 -12.66 5.56
CA ILE A 7 16.18 -11.42 5.70
C ILE A 7 17.03 -10.31 6.34
N GLY A 8 17.76 -10.60 7.43
CA GLY A 8 18.61 -9.62 8.10
C GLY A 8 19.71 -9.06 7.19
N LEU A 9 20.31 -9.89 6.35
CA LEU A 9 21.27 -9.43 5.33
C LEU A 9 20.58 -8.56 4.27
N TRP A 10 19.38 -8.94 3.83
CA TRP A 10 18.61 -8.19 2.84
C TRP A 10 18.00 -6.89 3.36
N MET A 11 17.75 -6.74 4.67
CA MET A 11 17.34 -5.47 5.28
C MET A 11 18.38 -4.35 5.07
N LEU A 12 19.65 -4.71 4.94
CA LEU A 12 20.75 -3.77 4.67
C LEU A 12 20.86 -3.39 3.19
N TYR A 13 20.17 -4.11 2.29
CA TYR A 13 20.29 -3.90 0.86
C TYR A 13 19.80 -2.51 0.43
N PRO A 14 18.57 -2.07 0.75
CA PRO A 14 18.09 -0.75 0.33
C PRO A 14 18.99 0.42 0.77
N PRO A 15 19.38 0.57 2.06
CA PRO A 15 20.19 1.73 2.47
C PRO A 15 21.59 1.73 1.86
N VAL A 16 22.23 0.56 1.75
CA VAL A 16 23.60 0.46 1.21
C VAL A 16 23.62 0.65 -0.30
N VAL A 17 22.66 0.07 -1.02
CA VAL A 17 22.59 0.19 -2.49
C VAL A 17 22.20 1.60 -2.88
N ASN A 18 21.25 2.24 -2.20
CA ASN A 18 20.91 3.65 -2.47
C ASN A 18 22.14 4.55 -2.33
N TYR A 19 22.89 4.41 -1.23
CA TYR A 19 24.14 5.15 -1.03
C TYR A 19 25.18 4.93 -2.14
N LEU A 20 25.29 3.70 -2.68
CA LEU A 20 26.22 3.37 -3.76
C LEU A 20 25.74 3.94 -5.11
N VAL A 21 24.44 3.83 -5.38
CA VAL A 21 23.80 4.33 -6.60
C VAL A 21 23.97 5.84 -6.70
N ASP A 22 23.72 6.58 -5.61
CA ASP A 22 23.85 8.06 -5.55
C ASP A 22 25.26 8.56 -5.90
N LYS A 23 26.28 7.70 -5.80
CA LYS A 23 27.68 8.04 -6.10
C LYS A 23 28.18 7.50 -7.43
N THR A 24 27.45 6.58 -8.04
CA THR A 24 27.90 5.84 -9.22
C THR A 24 26.78 5.74 -10.23
N SER A 25 26.26 4.53 -10.50
CA SER A 25 25.08 4.32 -11.31
C SER A 25 24.46 2.97 -10.97
N VAL A 26 23.15 2.83 -11.20
CA VAL A 26 22.40 1.59 -10.95
C VAL A 26 23.00 0.39 -11.71
N PHE A 27 23.30 0.57 -13.00
CA PHE A 27 23.89 -0.47 -13.83
C PHE A 27 25.30 -0.90 -13.37
N TYR A 28 26.12 0.05 -12.91
CA TYR A 28 27.45 -0.24 -12.40
C TYR A 28 27.39 -1.07 -11.11
N VAL A 29 26.57 -0.64 -10.14
CA VAL A 29 26.37 -1.36 -8.88
C VAL A 29 25.86 -2.77 -9.14
N ALA A 30 24.86 -2.92 -10.02
CA ALA A 30 24.31 -4.23 -10.38
C ALA A 30 25.35 -5.15 -11.05
N ALA A 31 26.09 -4.65 -12.04
CA ALA A 31 27.12 -5.43 -12.71
C ALA A 31 28.19 -5.91 -11.73
N VAL A 32 28.79 -4.98 -10.98
CA VAL A 32 29.92 -5.28 -10.09
C VAL A 32 29.50 -6.18 -8.91
N ALA A 33 28.37 -5.90 -8.26
CA ALA A 33 27.91 -6.69 -7.12
C ALA A 33 27.56 -8.13 -7.54
N HIS A 34 26.90 -8.33 -8.68
CA HIS A 34 26.62 -9.67 -9.20
C HIS A 34 27.88 -10.38 -9.70
N SER A 35 28.88 -9.67 -10.23
CA SER A 35 30.19 -10.25 -10.53
C SER A 35 30.91 -10.75 -9.28
N PHE A 36 30.94 -9.97 -8.19
CA PHE A 36 31.50 -10.43 -6.92
C PHE A 36 30.76 -11.65 -6.37
N ALA A 37 29.42 -11.66 -6.46
CA ALA A 37 28.62 -12.80 -6.07
C ALA A 37 28.98 -14.07 -6.89
N ALA A 38 29.14 -13.93 -8.21
CA ALA A 38 29.51 -15.03 -9.11
C ALA A 38 30.91 -15.58 -8.80
N VAL A 39 31.91 -14.70 -8.65
CA VAL A 39 33.28 -15.09 -8.32
C VAL A 39 33.33 -15.78 -6.96
N CYS A 40 32.69 -15.21 -5.94
CA CYS A 40 32.67 -15.80 -4.61
C CYS A 40 32.02 -17.18 -4.58
N THR A 41 30.85 -17.34 -5.21
CA THR A 41 30.15 -18.64 -5.25
C THR A 41 30.93 -19.69 -6.03
N LEU A 42 31.55 -19.32 -7.15
CA LEU A 42 32.45 -20.21 -7.91
C LEU A 42 33.68 -20.63 -7.12
N LEU A 43 34.33 -19.71 -6.40
CA LEU A 43 35.47 -20.02 -5.54
C LEU A 43 35.06 -21.00 -4.44
N CYS A 44 33.91 -20.79 -3.79
CA CYS A 44 33.36 -21.73 -2.82
C CYS A 44 33.09 -23.11 -3.42
N VAL A 45 32.51 -23.18 -4.62
CA VAL A 45 32.31 -24.45 -5.35
C VAL A 45 33.66 -25.14 -5.63
N ALA A 46 34.64 -24.39 -6.14
CA ALA A 46 35.95 -24.91 -6.49
C ALA A 46 36.68 -25.48 -5.27
N VAL A 47 36.61 -24.81 -4.12
CA VAL A 47 37.23 -25.26 -2.86
C VAL A 47 36.46 -26.44 -2.25
N MET A 48 35.14 -26.33 -2.09
CA MET A 48 34.34 -27.31 -1.35
C MET A 48 34.11 -28.61 -2.12
N LEU A 49 34.14 -28.58 -3.46
CA LEU A 49 33.89 -29.74 -4.32
C LEU A 49 35.15 -30.21 -5.08
N PHE A 50 36.33 -29.70 -4.71
CA PHE A 50 37.60 -30.02 -5.36
C PHE A 50 37.85 -31.53 -5.51
N HIS A 51 37.64 -32.29 -4.43
CA HIS A 51 37.86 -33.74 -4.39
C HIS A 51 36.81 -34.53 -5.18
N GLN A 52 35.61 -33.98 -5.37
CA GLN A 52 34.49 -34.61 -6.07
C GLN A 52 34.35 -34.16 -7.53
N ARG A 53 35.19 -33.24 -8.02
CA ARG A 53 35.09 -32.60 -9.35
C ARG A 53 34.96 -33.57 -10.53
N ARG A 54 35.71 -34.68 -10.52
CA ARG A 54 35.70 -35.68 -11.60
C ARG A 54 34.38 -36.47 -11.63
N ALA A 55 33.91 -36.88 -10.45
CA ALA A 55 32.64 -37.60 -10.31
C ALA A 55 31.46 -36.69 -10.67
N LEU A 56 31.51 -35.43 -10.23
CA LEU A 56 30.48 -34.43 -10.54
C LEU A 56 30.43 -34.11 -12.04
N ALA A 57 31.59 -33.90 -12.68
CA ALA A 57 31.67 -33.69 -14.12
C ALA A 57 31.07 -34.87 -14.90
N LYS A 58 31.43 -36.11 -14.54
CA LYS A 58 30.90 -37.32 -15.18
C LYS A 58 29.37 -37.43 -15.02
N ALA A 59 28.83 -37.12 -13.85
CA ALA A 59 27.39 -37.17 -13.59
C ALA A 59 26.61 -36.11 -14.40
N VAL A 60 27.16 -34.90 -14.53
CA VAL A 60 26.51 -33.76 -15.20
C VAL A 60 26.62 -33.85 -16.73
N LEU A 61 27.73 -34.35 -17.26
CA LEU A 61 28.01 -34.41 -18.71
C LEU A 61 27.13 -35.41 -19.49
N THR A 62 26.28 -36.18 -18.82
CA THR A 62 25.28 -37.01 -19.51
C THR A 62 24.21 -36.13 -20.18
N ARG A 63 23.80 -36.47 -21.41
CA ARG A 63 22.87 -35.66 -22.22
C ARG A 63 21.56 -35.33 -21.49
N ASP A 64 21.05 -36.27 -20.70
CA ASP A 64 19.82 -36.11 -19.93
C ASP A 64 20.00 -35.16 -18.72
N ASN A 65 21.04 -35.35 -17.91
CA ASN A 65 21.31 -34.49 -16.75
C ASN A 65 21.71 -33.08 -17.17
N LEU A 66 22.50 -32.95 -18.25
CA LEU A 66 22.88 -31.65 -18.80
C LEU A 66 21.64 -30.87 -19.21
N ARG A 67 20.68 -31.49 -19.91
CA ARG A 67 19.42 -30.84 -20.31
C ARG A 67 18.55 -30.45 -19.12
N LYS A 68 18.49 -31.31 -18.10
CA LYS A 68 17.72 -31.04 -16.87
C LYS A 68 18.31 -29.89 -16.06
N LEU A 69 19.64 -29.73 -16.04
CA LEU A 69 20.31 -28.66 -15.29
C LEU A 69 20.45 -27.36 -16.07
N SER A 70 20.85 -27.42 -17.34
CA SER A 70 21.19 -26.22 -18.12
C SER A 70 19.98 -25.33 -18.38
N LEU A 71 18.82 -25.91 -18.69
CA LEU A 71 17.62 -25.15 -19.02
C LEU A 71 17.11 -24.32 -17.82
N PRO A 72 16.85 -24.91 -16.63
CA PRO A 72 16.46 -24.13 -15.45
C PRO A 72 17.52 -23.11 -15.01
N THR A 73 18.81 -23.47 -15.10
CA THR A 73 19.92 -22.56 -14.72
C THR A 73 19.98 -21.35 -15.65
N LEU A 74 19.85 -21.56 -16.96
CA LEU A 74 19.83 -20.50 -17.96
C LEU A 74 18.63 -19.57 -17.77
N PHE A 75 17.42 -20.14 -17.63
CA PHE A 75 16.21 -19.34 -17.40
C PHE A 75 16.32 -18.53 -16.11
N SER A 76 16.79 -19.13 -15.02
CA SER A 76 16.99 -18.42 -13.76
C SER A 76 18.01 -17.28 -13.91
N GLY A 77 19.14 -17.51 -14.59
CA GLY A 77 20.14 -16.46 -14.80
C GLY A 77 19.61 -15.27 -15.62
N ILE A 78 18.84 -15.56 -16.67
CA ILE A 78 18.14 -14.54 -17.47
C ILE A 78 17.12 -13.79 -16.61
N LEU A 79 16.32 -14.50 -15.80
CA LEU A 79 15.30 -13.90 -14.96
C LEU A 79 15.89 -13.07 -13.81
N ILE A 80 17.10 -13.39 -13.31
CA ILE A 80 17.84 -12.51 -12.38
C ILE A 80 18.10 -11.15 -13.04
N CYS A 81 18.67 -11.17 -14.25
CA CYS A 81 18.92 -9.95 -15.00
C CYS A 81 17.61 -9.21 -15.29
N ALA A 82 16.59 -9.91 -15.78
CA ALA A 82 15.30 -9.33 -16.13
C ALA A 82 14.62 -8.65 -14.94
N ASN A 83 14.58 -9.27 -13.76
CA ASN A 83 13.90 -8.64 -12.61
C ASN A 83 14.61 -7.35 -12.15
N HIS A 84 15.94 -7.32 -12.15
CA HIS A 84 16.69 -6.10 -11.80
C HIS A 84 16.47 -5.02 -12.86
N LEU A 85 16.61 -5.34 -14.15
CA LEU A 85 16.42 -4.39 -15.23
C LEU A 85 14.99 -3.85 -15.30
N LEU A 86 13.98 -4.70 -15.08
CA LEU A 86 12.57 -4.29 -15.07
C LEU A 86 12.24 -3.39 -13.86
N LEU A 87 12.76 -3.71 -12.68
CA LEU A 87 12.62 -2.85 -11.51
C LEU A 87 13.31 -1.50 -11.72
N TYR A 88 14.54 -1.50 -12.26
CA TYR A 88 15.26 -0.26 -12.56
C TYR A 88 14.63 0.54 -13.70
N ALA A 89 14.05 -0.13 -14.70
CA ALA A 89 13.28 0.52 -15.75
C ALA A 89 11.99 1.14 -15.17
N ALA A 90 11.33 0.48 -14.23
CA ALA A 90 10.18 1.03 -13.52
C ALA A 90 10.59 2.28 -12.71
N LEU A 91 11.66 2.19 -11.91
CA LEU A 91 12.16 3.29 -11.06
C LEU A 91 12.82 4.45 -11.82
N SER A 92 13.30 4.22 -13.04
CA SER A 92 13.87 5.29 -13.88
C SER A 92 12.80 6.01 -14.72
N ARG A 93 11.71 5.32 -15.06
CA ARG A 93 10.55 5.93 -15.73
C ARG A 93 9.57 6.57 -14.75
N SER A 94 9.55 6.07 -13.53
CA SER A 94 8.80 6.66 -12.44
C SER A 94 9.40 8.02 -12.08
N LYS A 95 8.57 9.05 -12.18
CA LYS A 95 8.89 10.42 -11.75
C LYS A 95 8.27 10.74 -10.39
N ASP A 96 7.05 10.22 -10.16
CA ASP A 96 6.25 10.48 -8.95
C ASP A 96 5.79 9.17 -8.26
N PHE A 97 6.06 8.00 -8.85
CA PHE A 97 5.41 6.71 -8.48
C PHE A 97 6.38 5.66 -7.92
N ASP A 98 7.56 6.05 -7.40
CA ASP A 98 8.64 5.11 -7.05
C ASP A 98 8.18 4.10 -6.00
N VAL A 99 7.36 4.56 -5.05
CA VAL A 99 6.79 3.70 -4.01
C VAL A 99 5.78 2.71 -4.58
N ILE A 100 4.97 3.12 -5.57
CA ILE A 100 4.00 2.23 -6.23
C ILE A 100 4.74 1.15 -7.03
N ALA A 101 5.82 1.52 -7.73
CA ALA A 101 6.66 0.57 -8.46
C ALA A 101 7.26 -0.49 -7.51
N ILE A 102 7.80 -0.07 -6.36
CA ILE A 102 8.34 -0.99 -5.34
C ILE A 102 7.22 -1.87 -4.77
N LEU A 103 6.05 -1.29 -4.50
CA LEU A 103 4.90 -2.02 -3.95
C LEU A 103 4.47 -3.16 -4.86
N VAL A 104 4.30 -2.85 -6.14
CA VAL A 104 3.89 -3.84 -7.15
C VAL A 104 4.98 -4.89 -7.36
N PHE A 105 6.25 -4.50 -7.34
CA PHE A 105 7.37 -5.44 -7.46
C PHE A 105 7.44 -6.43 -6.28
N GLU A 106 7.29 -5.93 -5.04
CA GLU A 106 7.34 -6.73 -3.81
C GLU A 106 6.12 -7.63 -3.59
N THR A 107 5.20 -7.74 -4.55
CA THR A 107 4.16 -8.79 -4.58
C THR A 107 4.72 -10.19 -4.86
N TRP A 108 5.98 -10.27 -5.34
CA TRP A 108 6.62 -11.50 -5.76
C TRP A 108 6.63 -12.63 -4.71
N PRO A 109 6.75 -12.43 -3.37
CA PRO A 109 6.80 -13.54 -2.42
C PRO A 109 5.49 -14.33 -2.36
N ILE A 110 4.36 -13.64 -2.53
CA ILE A 110 3.03 -14.25 -2.62
C ILE A 110 2.89 -14.97 -3.96
N LEU A 111 3.26 -14.34 -5.07
CA LEU A 111 3.23 -14.98 -6.38
C LEU A 111 4.08 -16.25 -6.39
N PHE A 112 5.28 -16.20 -5.81
CA PHE A 112 6.15 -17.36 -5.64
C PHE A 112 5.51 -18.44 -4.78
N PHE A 113 4.90 -18.07 -3.65
CA PHE A 113 4.16 -19.00 -2.81
C PHE A 113 3.09 -19.74 -3.63
N TYR A 114 2.28 -19.05 -4.44
CA TYR A 114 1.27 -19.67 -5.30
C TYR A 114 1.90 -20.57 -6.38
N ILE A 115 2.94 -20.10 -7.07
CA ILE A 115 3.63 -20.85 -8.14
C ILE A 115 4.27 -22.13 -7.59
N ASP A 116 5.05 -22.03 -6.51
CA ASP A 116 5.74 -23.17 -5.88
C ASP A 116 4.73 -24.21 -5.36
N SER A 117 3.64 -23.73 -4.77
CA SER A 117 2.54 -24.55 -4.27
C SER A 117 1.79 -25.29 -5.38
N ALA A 118 1.61 -24.66 -6.54
CA ALA A 118 0.86 -25.23 -7.66
C ALA A 118 1.69 -26.19 -8.51
N LEU A 119 2.97 -25.86 -8.75
CA LEU A 119 3.80 -26.53 -9.76
C LEU A 119 4.85 -27.50 -9.18
N ARG A 120 5.33 -27.27 -7.95
CA ARG A 120 6.42 -28.06 -7.35
C ARG A 120 5.97 -28.91 -6.16
N ARG A 121 5.13 -28.34 -5.29
CA ARG A 121 4.70 -28.99 -4.03
C ARG A 121 3.36 -29.70 -4.17
N ASN A 122 3.16 -30.73 -3.35
CA ASN A 122 1.89 -31.46 -3.30
C ASN A 122 0.83 -30.66 -2.52
N LYS A 123 -0.31 -30.31 -3.15
CA LYS A 123 -1.38 -29.43 -2.61
C LYS A 123 -1.90 -29.83 -1.22
N ARG A 124 -1.71 -31.08 -0.79
CA ARG A 124 -2.20 -31.63 0.50
C ARG A 124 -1.51 -31.09 1.76
N LYS A 125 -0.46 -30.25 1.64
CA LYS A 125 0.33 -29.77 2.80
C LYS A 125 0.11 -28.30 3.19
N ILE A 126 -0.71 -27.54 2.47
CA ILE A 126 -0.90 -26.11 2.71
C ILE A 126 -2.25 -25.88 3.37
N ALA A 127 -2.26 -25.23 4.53
CA ALA A 127 -3.48 -24.93 5.27
C ALA A 127 -4.08 -23.60 4.82
N LEU A 128 -5.38 -23.41 5.02
CA LEU A 128 -6.05 -22.12 4.74
C LEU A 128 -5.40 -20.96 5.54
N SER A 129 -4.94 -21.24 6.76
CA SER A 129 -4.24 -20.26 7.60
C SER A 129 -2.97 -19.71 6.94
N ASP A 130 -2.28 -20.52 6.13
CA ASP A 130 -1.08 -20.06 5.41
C ASP A 130 -1.41 -18.96 4.39
N TYR A 131 -2.53 -19.11 3.67
CA TYR A 131 -3.01 -18.09 2.73
C TYR A 131 -3.45 -16.80 3.46
N VAL A 132 -4.18 -16.95 4.56
CA VAL A 132 -4.67 -15.82 5.36
C VAL A 132 -3.51 -14.99 5.92
N PHE A 133 -2.53 -15.63 6.56
CA PHE A 133 -1.39 -14.90 7.12
C PHE A 133 -0.45 -14.33 6.06
N SER A 134 -0.28 -15.01 4.92
CA SER A 134 0.47 -14.45 3.79
C SER A 134 -0.21 -13.19 3.24
N GLY A 135 -1.55 -13.22 3.11
CA GLY A 135 -2.34 -12.05 2.72
C GLY A 135 -2.27 -10.91 3.74
N ALA A 136 -2.33 -11.22 5.03
CA ALA A 136 -2.20 -10.23 6.11
C ALA A 136 -0.81 -9.56 6.12
N ALA A 137 0.26 -10.32 5.90
CA ALA A 137 1.61 -9.77 5.78
C ALA A 137 1.72 -8.80 4.58
N PHE A 138 1.09 -9.13 3.45
CA PHE A 138 1.04 -8.22 2.31
C PHE A 138 0.16 -6.99 2.54
N ALA A 139 -0.97 -7.12 3.22
CA ALA A 139 -1.78 -5.97 3.63
C ALA A 139 -0.96 -5.02 4.53
N GLY A 140 -0.15 -5.53 5.44
CA GLY A 140 0.78 -4.71 6.23
C GLY A 140 1.82 -4.01 5.36
N PHE A 141 2.28 -4.67 4.29
CA PHE A 141 3.18 -4.04 3.33
C PHE A 141 2.51 -2.93 2.50
N LEU A 142 1.21 -3.07 2.16
CA LEU A 142 0.42 -1.98 1.55
C LEU A 142 0.28 -0.78 2.49
N VAL A 143 0.09 -1.02 3.78
CA VAL A 143 0.01 0.05 4.79
C VAL A 143 1.36 0.77 4.94
N LEU A 144 2.47 0.02 4.88
CA LEU A 144 3.82 0.58 4.99
C LEU A 144 4.10 1.65 3.92
N THR A 145 3.52 1.48 2.74
CA THR A 145 3.76 2.31 1.57
C THR A 145 2.70 3.38 1.35
N ALA A 146 1.53 3.28 2.02
CA ALA A 146 0.39 4.18 1.92
C ALA A 146 0.71 5.69 2.00
N PRO A 147 1.52 6.21 2.94
CA PRO A 147 1.78 7.66 3.02
C PRO A 147 2.50 8.24 1.78
N ASN A 148 3.14 7.39 0.97
CA ASN A 148 3.84 7.79 -0.24
C ASN A 148 3.06 7.51 -1.53
N ILE A 149 1.77 7.16 -1.42
CA ILE A 149 0.86 6.99 -2.55
C ILE A 149 0.05 8.29 -2.71
N ASP A 150 0.14 8.92 -3.87
CA ASP A 150 -0.76 10.02 -4.28
C ASP A 150 -1.97 9.42 -5.03
N MET A 151 -3.16 9.96 -4.79
CA MET A 151 -4.41 9.48 -5.40
C MET A 151 -4.76 10.15 -6.70
N ALA A 152 -4.30 11.38 -6.92
CA ALA A 152 -4.42 12.03 -8.22
C ALA A 152 -3.78 11.16 -9.32
N ASP A 153 -2.66 10.56 -8.96
CA ASP A 153 -1.88 9.62 -9.74
C ASP A 153 -2.69 8.35 -10.11
N TRP A 154 -3.44 7.78 -9.16
CA TRP A 154 -4.26 6.58 -9.41
C TRP A 154 -5.54 6.87 -10.21
N LEU A 155 -6.20 8.00 -9.93
CA LEU A 155 -7.47 8.40 -10.56
C LEU A 155 -7.29 8.71 -12.05
N LEU A 156 -6.18 9.37 -12.42
CA LEU A 156 -5.92 9.80 -13.78
C LEU A 156 -5.46 8.65 -14.71
N LEU A 157 -5.01 7.52 -14.17
CA LEU A 157 -4.52 6.36 -14.93
C LEU A 157 -3.60 6.75 -16.11
N ASP A 158 -2.74 7.75 -15.91
CA ASP A 158 -1.92 8.30 -16.99
C ASP A 158 -0.99 7.22 -17.58
N SER A 159 -0.76 7.29 -18.90
CA SER A 159 0.07 6.32 -19.63
C SER A 159 1.46 6.04 -19.02
N PRO A 160 2.18 6.99 -18.38
CA PRO A 160 3.47 6.71 -17.72
C PRO A 160 3.32 5.90 -16.43
N MET A 161 2.22 6.08 -15.69
CA MET A 161 1.95 5.27 -14.48
C MET A 161 1.65 3.83 -14.87
N LEU A 162 0.83 3.61 -15.89
CA LEU A 162 0.47 2.26 -16.35
C LEU A 162 1.69 1.48 -16.87
N GLN A 163 2.62 2.18 -17.54
CA GLN A 163 3.91 1.59 -17.92
C GLN A 163 4.79 1.26 -16.71
N THR A 164 4.84 2.15 -15.71
CA THR A 164 5.63 1.95 -14.49
C THR A 164 5.12 0.75 -13.68
N ILE A 165 3.80 0.68 -13.46
CA ILE A 165 3.13 -0.46 -12.81
C ILE A 165 3.35 -1.74 -13.62
N GLY A 166 3.20 -1.67 -14.94
CA GLY A 166 3.41 -2.83 -15.83
C GLY A 166 4.83 -3.38 -15.74
N LEU A 167 5.85 -2.51 -15.78
CA LEU A 167 7.26 -2.91 -15.64
C LEU A 167 7.55 -3.50 -14.26
N ALA A 168 7.06 -2.87 -13.19
CA ALA A 168 7.20 -3.37 -11.83
C ALA A 168 6.53 -4.75 -11.63
N ALA A 169 5.33 -4.93 -12.17
CA ALA A 169 4.59 -6.20 -12.10
C ALA A 169 5.32 -7.32 -12.87
N LEU A 170 5.83 -7.01 -14.06
CA LEU A 170 6.67 -7.94 -14.82
C LEU A 170 7.97 -8.27 -14.07
N GLY A 171 8.59 -7.29 -13.41
CA GLY A 171 9.77 -7.49 -12.57
C GLY A 171 9.49 -8.42 -11.38
N GLY A 172 8.40 -8.17 -10.65
CA GLY A 172 7.96 -9.01 -9.53
C GLY A 172 7.62 -10.44 -9.98
N LEU A 173 6.91 -10.59 -11.10
CA LEU A 173 6.63 -11.88 -11.70
C LEU A 173 7.92 -12.62 -12.11
N ALA A 174 8.88 -11.91 -12.72
CA ALA A 174 10.18 -12.48 -13.08
C ALA A 174 10.94 -12.96 -11.85
N MET A 175 10.89 -12.23 -10.73
CA MET A 175 11.50 -12.66 -9.46
C MET A 175 10.82 -13.90 -8.88
N ALA A 176 9.48 -13.97 -8.92
CA ALA A 176 8.73 -15.13 -8.44
C ALA A 176 9.04 -16.40 -9.27
N VAL A 177 9.07 -16.27 -10.59
CA VAL A 177 9.42 -17.38 -11.51
C VAL A 177 10.89 -17.77 -11.37
N ASN A 178 11.79 -16.80 -11.15
CA ASN A 178 13.20 -17.06 -10.86
C ASN A 178 13.37 -17.96 -9.62
N CYS A 179 12.68 -17.62 -8.52
CA CYS A 179 12.72 -18.42 -7.30
C CYS A 179 12.25 -19.87 -7.55
N TYR A 180 11.20 -20.06 -8.35
CA TYR A 180 10.74 -21.39 -8.74
C TYR A 180 11.80 -22.17 -9.54
N PHE A 181 12.45 -21.56 -10.53
CA PHE A 181 13.51 -22.24 -11.29
C PHE A 181 14.74 -22.56 -10.44
N ARG A 182 15.11 -21.69 -9.47
CA ARG A 182 16.18 -21.98 -8.51
C ARG A 182 15.84 -23.22 -7.66
N MET A 183 14.60 -23.32 -7.17
CA MET A 183 14.14 -24.52 -6.46
C MET A 183 14.20 -25.78 -7.36
N ARG A 184 13.81 -25.66 -8.63
CA ARG A 184 13.88 -26.77 -9.59
C ARG A 184 15.32 -27.20 -9.90
N CYS A 185 16.27 -26.26 -9.95
CA CYS A 185 17.70 -26.58 -10.03
C CYS A 185 18.14 -27.42 -8.83
N MET A 186 17.74 -27.03 -7.62
CA MET A 186 18.08 -27.78 -6.40
C MET A 186 17.45 -29.18 -6.38
N ASP A 187 16.21 -29.34 -6.85
CA ASP A 187 15.56 -30.65 -7.00
C ASP A 187 16.35 -31.53 -7.97
N ASN A 188 16.76 -30.98 -9.11
CA ASN A 188 17.55 -31.70 -10.11
C ASN A 188 18.94 -32.08 -9.58
N TRP A 189 19.63 -31.19 -8.86
CA TRP A 189 20.90 -31.51 -8.22
C TRP A 189 20.76 -32.63 -7.18
N THR A 190 19.67 -32.63 -6.41
CA THR A 190 19.38 -33.67 -5.41
C THR A 190 19.15 -35.02 -6.10
N ALA A 191 18.36 -35.05 -7.18
CA ALA A 191 18.13 -36.26 -7.97
C ALA A 191 19.41 -36.80 -8.61
N ILE A 192 20.24 -35.93 -9.19
CA ILE A 192 21.53 -36.31 -9.79
C ILE A 192 22.47 -36.86 -8.72
N SER A 193 22.50 -36.24 -7.54
CA SER A 193 23.29 -36.72 -6.40
C SER A 193 22.89 -38.12 -5.98
N ALA A 194 21.59 -38.38 -5.86
CA ALA A 194 21.06 -39.69 -5.48
C ALA A 194 21.37 -40.76 -6.55
N ASN A 195 21.10 -40.45 -7.82
CA ASN A 195 21.26 -41.41 -8.93
C ASN A 195 22.73 -41.76 -9.22
N ASN A 196 23.68 -40.89 -8.87
CA ASN A 196 25.10 -41.08 -9.15
C ASN A 196 25.95 -41.30 -7.87
N GLY A 197 25.32 -41.46 -6.71
CA GLY A 197 26.01 -41.71 -5.44
C GLY A 197 26.97 -40.59 -5.00
N LEU A 198 26.67 -39.32 -5.35
CA LEU A 198 27.58 -38.18 -5.07
C LEU A 198 27.51 -37.69 -3.61
N ASN A 199 26.46 -38.06 -2.86
CA ASN A 199 26.23 -37.64 -1.47
C ASN A 199 26.36 -36.11 -1.26
N LEU A 200 25.84 -35.32 -2.19
CA LEU A 200 25.77 -33.87 -2.06
C LEU A 200 24.74 -33.50 -0.98
N SER A 201 25.20 -32.81 0.06
CA SER A 201 24.31 -32.15 1.03
C SER A 201 23.45 -31.08 0.34
N HIS A 202 22.27 -30.76 0.90
CA HIS A 202 21.41 -29.68 0.39
C HIS A 202 22.12 -28.33 0.28
N PHE A 203 23.05 -28.01 1.20
CA PHE A 203 23.88 -26.82 1.12
C PHE A 203 24.73 -26.78 -0.16
N ARG A 204 25.40 -27.89 -0.48
CA ARG A 204 26.20 -28.03 -1.72
C ARG A 204 25.34 -27.93 -2.97
N CYS A 205 24.13 -28.50 -2.96
CA CYS A 205 23.18 -28.35 -4.07
C CYS A 205 22.76 -26.89 -4.25
N GLY A 206 22.44 -26.18 -3.16
CA GLY A 206 22.14 -24.74 -3.20
C GLY A 206 23.32 -23.91 -3.71
N LEU A 207 24.54 -24.22 -3.25
CA LEU A 207 25.75 -23.53 -3.69
C LEU A 207 26.03 -23.74 -5.19
N LEU A 208 25.80 -24.96 -5.71
CA LEU A 208 25.91 -25.26 -7.14
C LEU A 208 24.84 -24.53 -7.96
N THR A 209 23.60 -24.46 -7.46
CA THR A 209 22.54 -23.66 -8.09
C THR A 209 22.93 -22.19 -8.14
N GLU A 210 23.36 -21.59 -7.02
CA GLU A 210 23.76 -20.17 -7.00
C GLU A 210 24.93 -19.90 -7.94
N ALA A 211 25.99 -20.71 -7.88
CA ALA A 211 27.13 -20.54 -8.77
C ALA A 211 26.71 -20.60 -10.24
N GLY A 212 25.94 -21.63 -10.62
CA GLY A 212 25.47 -21.78 -12.00
C GLY A 212 24.63 -20.60 -12.48
N VAL A 213 23.64 -20.19 -11.70
CA VAL A 213 22.73 -19.10 -12.07
C VAL A 213 23.48 -17.75 -12.15
N ARG A 214 24.40 -17.47 -11.23
CA ARG A 214 25.18 -16.22 -11.22
C ARG A 214 26.19 -16.14 -12.36
N THR A 215 26.75 -17.27 -12.80
CA THR A 215 27.62 -17.28 -13.98
C THR A 215 26.89 -16.92 -15.27
N VAL A 216 25.58 -17.08 -15.32
CA VAL A 216 24.74 -16.61 -16.43
C VAL A 216 24.36 -15.14 -16.23
N ALA A 217 23.94 -14.77 -15.01
CA ALA A 217 23.43 -13.43 -14.73
C ALA A 217 24.51 -12.33 -14.79
N ALA A 218 25.71 -12.58 -14.25
CA ALA A 218 26.75 -11.56 -14.16
C ALA A 218 27.24 -11.06 -15.54
N PRO A 219 27.54 -11.91 -16.54
CA PRO A 219 27.87 -11.45 -17.89
C PRO A 219 26.74 -10.64 -18.54
N LEU A 220 25.48 -11.03 -18.34
CA LEU A 220 24.33 -10.30 -18.89
C LEU A 220 24.21 -8.90 -18.27
N LEU A 221 24.47 -8.75 -16.97
CA LEU A 221 24.46 -7.46 -16.29
C LEU A 221 25.67 -6.58 -16.66
N ILE A 222 26.85 -7.18 -16.86
CA ILE A 222 28.01 -6.46 -17.43
C ILE A 222 27.67 -5.96 -18.84
N MET A 223 27.08 -6.82 -19.67
CA MET A 223 26.63 -6.43 -21.01
C MET A 223 25.60 -5.30 -20.95
N ALA A 224 24.63 -5.36 -20.02
CA ALA A 224 23.67 -4.28 -19.80
C ALA A 224 24.35 -2.96 -19.37
N PHE A 225 25.37 -3.03 -18.50
CA PHE A 225 26.18 -1.86 -18.13
C PHE A 225 26.93 -1.28 -19.34
N VAL A 226 27.60 -2.11 -20.14
CA VAL A 226 28.30 -1.66 -21.36
C VAL A 226 27.33 -1.02 -22.36
N LEU A 227 26.16 -1.64 -22.57
CA LEU A 227 25.13 -1.13 -23.47
C LEU A 227 24.46 0.15 -22.95
N SER A 228 24.49 0.41 -21.64
CA SER A 228 23.96 1.65 -21.06
C SER A 228 24.77 2.90 -21.43
N GLY A 229 26.02 2.73 -21.87
CA GLY A 229 26.91 3.85 -22.19
C GLY A 229 27.47 4.59 -20.97
N ASN A 230 27.22 4.08 -19.75
CA ASN A 230 27.74 4.67 -18.52
C ASN A 230 29.26 4.50 -18.43
N GLU A 231 29.97 5.58 -18.08
CA GLU A 231 31.41 5.53 -17.82
C GLU A 231 31.71 4.75 -16.53
N VAL A 232 32.89 4.14 -16.46
CA VAL A 232 33.36 3.47 -15.24
C VAL A 232 33.72 4.53 -14.21
N PRO A 233 33.01 4.61 -13.07
CA PRO A 233 33.23 5.66 -12.08
C PRO A 233 34.53 5.41 -11.30
N ALA A 234 35.18 6.50 -10.85
CA ALA A 234 36.25 6.42 -9.87
C ALA A 234 35.66 6.11 -8.48
N VAL A 235 35.82 4.88 -8.01
CA VAL A 235 35.21 4.40 -6.76
C VAL A 235 36.18 4.57 -5.59
N SER A 236 35.72 5.21 -4.51
CA SER A 236 36.47 5.29 -3.25
C SER A 236 36.69 3.91 -2.62
N GLY A 237 37.77 3.72 -1.84
CA GLY A 237 38.04 2.45 -1.15
C GLY A 237 36.88 1.97 -0.27
N SER A 238 36.18 2.89 0.40
CA SER A 238 34.98 2.57 1.20
C SER A 238 33.79 2.11 0.34
N SER A 239 33.55 2.73 -0.82
CA SER A 239 32.48 2.33 -1.73
C SER A 239 32.76 0.96 -2.37
N PHE A 240 34.03 0.64 -2.64
CA PHE A 240 34.42 -0.68 -3.13
C PHE A 240 34.17 -1.78 -2.08
N LEU A 241 34.52 -1.53 -0.81
CA LEU A 241 34.23 -2.47 0.28
C LEU A 241 32.71 -2.70 0.45
N LEU A 242 31.90 -1.65 0.32
CA LEU A 242 30.45 -1.78 0.35
C LEU A 242 29.92 -2.58 -0.86
N LEU A 243 30.44 -2.36 -2.07
CA LEU A 243 30.09 -3.18 -3.25
C LEU A 243 30.44 -4.66 -3.06
N LEU A 244 31.62 -4.94 -2.50
CA LEU A 244 32.04 -6.29 -2.15
C LEU A 244 31.10 -6.91 -1.11
N PHE A 245 30.73 -6.16 -0.08
CA PHE A 245 29.78 -6.60 0.94
C PHE A 245 28.40 -6.92 0.34
N VAL A 246 27.86 -6.05 -0.53
CA VAL A 246 26.58 -6.30 -1.23
C VAL A 246 26.69 -7.57 -2.07
N GLY A 247 27.75 -7.74 -2.85
CA GLY A 247 27.95 -8.92 -3.69
C GLY A 247 28.10 -10.23 -2.92
N VAL A 248 28.93 -10.23 -1.88
CA VAL A 248 29.27 -11.46 -1.14
C VAL A 248 28.26 -11.77 -0.04
N ALA A 249 28.00 -10.82 0.86
CA ALA A 249 27.17 -11.09 2.03
C ALA A 249 25.67 -11.10 1.68
N ILE A 250 25.20 -10.12 0.92
CA ILE A 250 23.76 -10.01 0.63
C ILE A 250 23.38 -10.89 -0.55
N LEU A 251 24.00 -10.64 -1.70
CA LEU A 251 23.65 -11.30 -2.94
C LEU A 251 24.06 -12.78 -2.94
N ALA A 252 25.29 -13.17 -2.63
CA ALA A 252 25.67 -14.58 -2.63
C ALA A 252 25.14 -15.33 -1.39
N LEU A 253 25.56 -14.93 -0.18
CA LEU A 253 25.19 -15.64 1.04
C LEU A 253 23.71 -15.49 1.37
N GLY A 254 23.16 -14.28 1.33
CA GLY A 254 21.74 -14.04 1.62
C GLY A 254 20.80 -14.81 0.69
N SER A 255 21.03 -14.80 -0.63
CA SER A 255 20.23 -15.58 -1.58
C SER A 255 20.37 -17.09 -1.41
N LEU A 256 21.55 -17.60 -1.07
CA LEU A 256 21.77 -19.01 -0.78
C LEU A 256 21.00 -19.46 0.47
N LEU A 257 21.05 -18.67 1.54
CA LEU A 257 20.34 -18.95 2.79
C LEU A 257 18.83 -18.89 2.61
N TYR A 258 18.33 -17.93 1.83
CA TYR A 258 16.93 -17.85 1.43
C TYR A 258 16.49 -19.14 0.73
N ASP A 259 17.22 -19.55 -0.31
CA ASP A 259 16.91 -20.76 -1.07
C ASP A 259 16.93 -22.02 -0.23
N LEU A 260 17.97 -22.19 0.58
CA LEU A 260 18.08 -23.34 1.46
C LEU A 260 16.91 -23.41 2.44
N SER A 261 16.47 -22.25 2.95
CA SER A 261 15.32 -22.20 3.86
C SER A 261 14.01 -22.60 3.18
N VAL A 262 13.76 -22.14 1.96
CA VAL A 262 12.57 -22.50 1.18
C VAL A 262 12.61 -23.98 0.81
N PHE A 263 13.76 -24.46 0.35
CA PHE A 263 13.94 -25.84 -0.08
C PHE A 263 13.73 -26.85 1.05
N LEU A 264 14.30 -26.59 2.24
CA LEU A 264 14.19 -27.46 3.41
C LEU A 264 12.82 -27.37 4.10
N SER A 265 12.09 -26.26 3.92
CA SER A 265 10.77 -26.11 4.51
C SER A 265 9.80 -27.12 3.92
N SER A 266 8.92 -27.68 4.75
CA SER A 266 7.79 -28.50 4.30
C SER A 266 6.63 -27.69 3.70
N ASN A 267 6.58 -26.37 3.95
CA ASN A 267 5.49 -25.47 3.54
C ASN A 267 6.04 -24.31 2.70
N ALA A 268 5.34 -23.95 1.63
CA ALA A 268 5.69 -22.83 0.76
C ALA A 268 5.45 -21.46 1.42
N SER A 269 4.56 -21.36 2.43
CA SER A 269 4.26 -20.10 3.14
C SER A 269 5.46 -19.47 3.84
N ILE A 270 6.56 -20.21 4.00
CA ILE A 270 7.83 -19.68 4.50
C ILE A 270 8.33 -18.50 3.66
N SER A 271 8.02 -18.42 2.36
CA SER A 271 8.42 -17.28 1.52
C SER A 271 7.77 -15.96 1.95
N ALA A 272 6.59 -15.99 2.57
CA ALA A 272 5.91 -14.78 3.06
C ALA A 272 6.67 -14.11 4.23
N LEU A 273 7.56 -14.84 4.92
CA LEU A 273 8.48 -14.24 5.91
C LEU A 273 9.35 -13.13 5.31
N TRP A 274 9.51 -13.10 3.98
CA TRP A 274 10.20 -12.03 3.27
C TRP A 274 9.70 -10.63 3.61
N TYR A 275 8.41 -10.45 3.91
CA TYR A 275 7.86 -9.13 4.25
C TYR A 275 8.46 -8.50 5.51
N LEU A 276 9.18 -9.26 6.34
CA LEU A 276 10.00 -8.68 7.43
C LEU A 276 11.15 -7.81 6.90
N MET A 277 11.66 -8.09 5.69
CA MET A 277 12.76 -7.33 5.06
C MET A 277 12.44 -5.84 4.93
N PRO A 278 11.34 -5.41 4.25
CA PRO A 278 11.03 -3.99 4.11
C PRO A 278 10.78 -3.30 5.45
N VAL A 279 10.19 -3.98 6.43
CA VAL A 279 10.02 -3.44 7.80
C VAL A 279 11.37 -3.14 8.44
N GLY A 280 12.29 -4.11 8.42
CA GLY A 280 13.62 -3.91 8.98
C GLY A 280 14.41 -2.81 8.26
N ALA A 281 14.30 -2.73 6.93
CA ALA A 281 14.92 -1.68 6.14
C ALA A 281 14.41 -0.28 6.55
N VAL A 282 13.09 -0.12 6.72
CA VAL A 282 12.48 1.14 7.18
C VAL A 282 12.94 1.50 8.58
N VAL A 283 12.99 0.54 9.51
CA VAL A 283 13.50 0.76 10.87
C VAL A 283 14.94 1.22 10.86
N ILE A 284 15.80 0.57 10.05
CA ILE A 284 17.21 0.96 9.90
C ILE A 284 17.31 2.39 9.35
N LEU A 285 16.54 2.72 8.31
CA LEU A 285 16.52 4.06 7.73
C LEU A 285 16.04 5.12 8.73
N ALA A 286 14.99 4.84 9.51
CA ALA A 286 14.49 5.74 10.54
C ALA A 286 15.55 6.01 11.61
N VAL A 287 16.25 4.96 12.06
CA VAL A 287 17.37 5.07 13.01
C VAL A 287 18.54 5.87 12.41
N MET A 288 18.92 5.59 11.16
CA MET A 288 19.99 6.33 10.47
C MET A 288 19.66 7.82 10.30
N GLN A 289 18.38 8.16 10.14
CA GLN A 289 17.88 9.52 9.99
C GLN A 289 17.60 10.21 11.33
N GLY A 290 17.72 9.50 12.47
CA GLY A 290 17.39 10.04 13.79
C GLY A 290 15.91 10.38 13.98
N ARG A 291 15.00 9.71 13.24
CA ARG A 291 13.55 9.93 13.33
C ARG A 291 12.82 8.75 13.96
N LEU A 292 11.67 9.02 14.58
CA LEU A 292 10.75 7.98 15.00
C LEU A 292 10.01 7.38 13.80
N LEU A 293 9.49 6.16 13.97
CA LEU A 293 8.57 5.56 13.00
C LEU A 293 7.28 6.37 12.97
N ASN A 294 6.77 6.63 11.77
CA ASN A 294 5.44 7.21 11.63
C ASN A 294 4.35 6.17 11.95
N GLN A 295 3.10 6.62 12.09
CA GLN A 295 1.98 5.74 12.47
C GLN A 295 1.77 4.59 11.47
N TYR A 296 1.92 4.84 10.17
CA TYR A 296 1.79 3.83 9.12
C TYR A 296 2.90 2.77 9.19
N GLU A 297 4.15 3.19 9.39
CA GLU A 297 5.31 2.33 9.56
C GLU A 297 5.17 1.45 10.81
N ALA A 298 4.68 2.02 11.92
CA ALA A 298 4.43 1.27 13.15
C ALA A 298 3.33 0.21 12.97
N VAL A 299 2.20 0.58 12.37
CA VAL A 299 1.07 -0.33 12.14
C VAL A 299 1.45 -1.45 11.17
N ALA A 300 2.10 -1.10 10.06
CA ALA A 300 2.63 -2.05 9.09
C ALA A 300 3.60 -3.05 9.75
N SER A 301 4.50 -2.55 10.60
CA SER A 301 5.44 -3.38 11.34
C SER A 301 4.72 -4.39 12.24
N VAL A 302 3.72 -3.95 13.01
CA VAL A 302 2.93 -4.85 13.87
C VAL A 302 2.21 -5.91 13.05
N LEU A 303 1.56 -5.53 11.95
CA LEU A 303 0.79 -6.45 11.12
C LEU A 303 1.68 -7.50 10.44
N ILE A 304 2.82 -7.05 9.88
CA ILE A 304 3.80 -7.92 9.23
C ILE A 304 4.47 -8.85 10.26
N VAL A 305 4.98 -8.31 11.37
CA VAL A 305 5.67 -9.11 12.40
C VAL A 305 4.73 -10.15 12.98
N SER A 306 3.52 -9.76 13.35
CA SER A 306 2.56 -10.68 13.97
C SER A 306 2.12 -11.77 12.99
N SER A 307 1.80 -11.44 11.74
CA SER A 307 1.45 -12.43 10.71
C SER A 307 2.57 -13.45 10.49
N ASN A 308 3.82 -12.99 10.48
CA ASN A 308 4.99 -13.83 10.27
C ASN A 308 5.36 -14.69 11.50
N ILE A 309 5.10 -14.22 12.72
CA ILE A 309 5.21 -15.04 13.95
C ILE A 309 4.25 -16.23 13.87
N PHE A 310 3.00 -16.00 13.47
CA PHE A 310 2.02 -17.08 13.37
C PHE A 310 2.32 -18.08 12.24
N LEU A 311 2.85 -17.62 11.10
CA LEU A 311 3.39 -18.49 10.06
C LEU A 311 4.55 -19.36 10.57
N GLY A 312 5.42 -18.78 11.41
CA GLY A 312 6.60 -19.45 11.97
C GLY A 312 6.29 -20.48 13.06
N LEU A 313 5.37 -20.18 13.97
CA LEU A 313 5.08 -21.02 15.14
C LEU A 313 4.37 -22.34 14.78
N ARG A 314 3.70 -22.42 13.62
CA ARG A 314 2.92 -23.60 13.16
C ARG A 314 2.01 -24.21 14.25
N TYR A 315 1.59 -23.40 15.22
CA TYR A 315 0.73 -23.88 16.28
C TYR A 315 -0.63 -24.17 15.64
N PRO A 316 -1.25 -25.34 15.88
CA PRO A 316 -2.63 -25.60 15.49
C PRO A 316 -3.51 -24.74 16.40
N LEU A 317 -3.52 -23.43 16.14
CA LEU A 317 -4.42 -22.51 16.80
C LEU A 317 -5.83 -23.00 16.54
N ARG A 318 -6.62 -23.08 17.62
CA ARG A 318 -8.07 -23.22 17.46
C ARG A 318 -8.55 -22.12 16.52
N SER A 319 -9.46 -22.44 15.62
CA SER A 319 -9.90 -21.51 14.58
C SER A 319 -10.33 -20.16 15.20
N SER A 320 -10.95 -20.17 16.39
CA SER A 320 -11.28 -18.96 17.15
C SER A 320 -10.09 -18.02 17.45
N MET A 321 -8.92 -18.54 17.84
CA MET A 321 -7.73 -17.72 18.14
C MET A 321 -7.10 -17.14 16.87
N LEU A 322 -7.10 -17.91 15.78
CA LEU A 322 -6.69 -17.44 14.46
C LEU A 322 -7.53 -16.24 14.02
N PHE A 323 -8.85 -16.39 14.14
CA PHE A 323 -9.80 -15.35 13.75
C PHE A 323 -9.82 -14.15 14.69
N LEU A 324 -9.55 -14.32 15.99
CA LEU A 324 -9.34 -13.19 16.91
C LEU A 324 -8.18 -12.32 16.46
N PHE A 325 -7.04 -12.93 16.11
CA PHE A 325 -5.90 -12.18 15.59
C PHE A 325 -6.26 -11.40 14.32
N VAL A 326 -6.91 -12.06 13.36
CA VAL A 326 -7.38 -11.40 12.13
C VAL A 326 -8.34 -10.24 12.47
N ALA A 327 -9.26 -10.44 13.42
CA ALA A 327 -10.21 -9.41 13.82
C ALA A 327 -9.52 -8.20 14.45
N VAL A 328 -8.56 -8.41 15.36
CA VAL A 328 -7.77 -7.32 15.96
C VAL A 328 -7.05 -6.51 14.88
N CYS A 329 -6.40 -7.19 13.92
CA CYS A 329 -5.73 -6.54 12.81
C CYS A 329 -6.69 -5.77 11.91
N SER A 330 -7.81 -6.39 11.49
CA SER A 330 -8.80 -5.75 10.62
C SER A 330 -9.51 -4.58 11.30
N ILE A 331 -9.83 -4.69 12.59
CA ILE A 331 -10.44 -3.61 13.35
C ILE A 331 -9.42 -2.48 13.59
N GLY A 332 -8.17 -2.81 13.91
CA GLY A 332 -7.10 -1.81 14.02
C GLY A 332 -6.92 -1.02 12.74
N LEU A 333 -6.91 -1.71 11.58
CA LEU A 333 -6.90 -1.06 10.26
C LEU A 333 -8.15 -0.21 10.04
N TRP A 334 -9.34 -0.72 10.36
CA TRP A 334 -10.58 0.07 10.27
C TRP A 334 -10.48 1.36 11.08
N ILE A 335 -9.97 1.29 12.31
CA ILE A 335 -9.87 2.47 13.19
C ILE A 335 -8.99 3.56 12.58
N LEU A 336 -7.98 3.19 11.82
CA LEU A 336 -7.04 4.12 11.20
C LEU A 336 -7.60 4.78 9.93
N PHE A 337 -8.36 4.03 9.12
CA PHE A 337 -8.75 4.47 7.78
C PHE A 337 -10.24 4.78 7.62
N MET A 338 -11.08 4.54 8.64
CA MET A 338 -12.51 4.81 8.53
C MET A 338 -12.93 6.11 9.19
N PRO A 339 -13.64 6.99 8.44
CA PRO A 339 -14.31 8.13 9.04
C PRO A 339 -15.33 7.67 10.08
N THR A 340 -15.55 8.54 11.06
CA THR A 340 -16.46 8.26 12.17
C THR A 340 -17.65 9.21 12.15
N ALA A 341 -18.85 8.69 12.39
CA ALA A 341 -20.07 9.48 12.57
C ALA A 341 -20.33 9.66 14.08
N ALA A 342 -19.58 10.56 14.72
CA ALA A 342 -19.64 10.73 16.17
C ALA A 342 -21.04 11.10 16.66
N ILE A 343 -21.52 10.37 17.67
CA ILE A 343 -22.78 10.63 18.37
C ILE A 343 -22.52 10.91 19.85
N ASN A 344 -23.33 11.78 20.45
CA ASN A 344 -23.12 12.24 21.84
C ASN A 344 -23.34 11.15 22.90
N SER A 345 -24.15 10.12 22.60
CA SER A 345 -24.50 9.02 23.52
C SER A 345 -23.87 7.68 23.12
N TYR A 346 -22.65 7.72 22.57
CA TYR A 346 -21.96 6.54 22.05
C TYR A 346 -21.86 5.39 23.07
N TYR A 347 -21.39 5.69 24.29
CA TYR A 347 -21.21 4.67 25.32
C TYR A 347 -22.53 4.10 25.82
N ASP A 348 -23.54 4.95 26.01
CA ASP A 348 -24.85 4.54 26.53
C ASP A 348 -25.57 3.59 25.57
N LEU A 349 -25.59 3.93 24.28
CA LEU A 349 -26.23 3.11 23.25
C LEU A 349 -25.51 1.78 23.05
N LEU A 350 -24.17 1.78 23.05
CA LEU A 350 -23.38 0.58 22.90
C LEU A 350 -23.48 -0.34 24.14
N ALA A 351 -23.62 0.23 25.34
CA ALA A 351 -23.75 -0.53 26.57
C ALA A 351 -25.02 -1.41 26.55
N VAL A 352 -26.16 -0.88 26.10
CA VAL A 352 -27.43 -1.61 26.05
C VAL A 352 -27.29 -2.87 25.19
N SER A 353 -26.84 -2.73 23.94
CA SER A 353 -26.64 -3.88 23.05
C SER A 353 -25.53 -4.81 23.52
N THR A 354 -24.47 -4.30 24.16
CA THR A 354 -23.39 -5.14 24.71
C THR A 354 -23.88 -6.00 25.86
N VAL A 355 -24.70 -5.47 26.76
CA VAL A 355 -25.27 -6.23 27.89
C VAL A 355 -26.13 -7.39 27.40
N PHE A 356 -27.04 -7.14 26.46
CA PHE A 356 -27.87 -8.22 25.89
C PHE A 356 -27.02 -9.28 25.19
N PHE A 357 -25.99 -8.86 24.44
CA PHE A 357 -25.09 -9.80 23.77
C PHE A 357 -24.34 -10.66 24.77
N VAL A 358 -23.70 -10.05 25.78
CA VAL A 358 -22.90 -10.76 26.77
C VAL A 358 -23.76 -11.75 27.56
N LEU A 359 -24.99 -11.37 27.92
CA LEU A 359 -25.91 -12.25 28.64
C LEU A 359 -26.27 -13.50 27.81
N LEU A 360 -26.75 -13.31 26.57
CA LEU A 360 -27.06 -14.42 25.66
C LEU A 360 -25.82 -15.27 25.34
N ALA A 361 -24.68 -14.64 25.11
CA ALA A 361 -23.42 -15.32 24.81
C ALA A 361 -22.94 -16.17 25.99
N THR A 362 -23.09 -15.66 27.22
CA THR A 362 -22.73 -16.38 28.44
C THR A 362 -23.61 -17.62 28.64
N PHE A 363 -24.94 -17.49 28.50
CA PHE A 363 -25.85 -18.64 28.56
C PHE A 363 -25.57 -19.67 27.46
N ALA A 364 -25.33 -19.22 26.23
CA ALA A 364 -24.97 -20.10 25.13
C ALA A 364 -23.65 -20.85 25.39
N LEU A 365 -22.65 -20.16 25.95
CA LEU A 365 -21.35 -20.74 26.27
C LEU A 365 -21.44 -21.74 27.43
N ASP A 366 -22.21 -21.42 28.48
CA ASP A 366 -22.43 -22.29 29.62
C ASP A 366 -23.21 -23.55 29.24
N ARG A 367 -24.32 -23.40 28.49
CA ARG A 367 -25.10 -24.53 27.97
C ARG A 367 -24.23 -25.45 27.11
N THR A 368 -23.45 -24.91 26.16
CA THR A 368 -22.57 -25.72 25.31
C THR A 368 -21.41 -26.35 26.07
N ALA A 369 -20.88 -25.69 27.11
CA ALA A 369 -19.83 -26.25 27.96
C ALA A 369 -20.36 -27.38 28.85
N SER A 370 -21.51 -27.15 29.49
CA SER A 370 -22.20 -28.12 30.33
C SER A 370 -22.56 -29.38 29.56
N LEU A 371 -23.20 -29.24 28.39
CA LEU A 371 -23.53 -30.38 27.51
C LEU A 371 -22.31 -31.18 27.08
N ASN A 372 -21.20 -30.51 26.78
CA ASN A 372 -19.98 -31.21 26.40
C ASN A 372 -19.34 -31.97 27.57
N ARG A 373 -19.42 -31.44 28.79
CA ARG A 373 -18.98 -32.15 30.01
C ARG A 373 -19.89 -33.33 30.33
N GLU A 374 -21.20 -33.13 30.25
CA GLU A 374 -22.19 -34.18 30.51
C GLU A 374 -22.08 -35.33 29.50
N ARG A 375 -21.88 -35.03 28.21
CA ARG A 375 -21.62 -36.07 27.20
C ARG A 375 -20.36 -36.89 27.47
N GLU A 376 -19.32 -36.25 27.97
CA GLU A 376 -18.05 -36.91 28.30
C GLU A 376 -18.22 -37.81 29.53
N GLY A 377 -18.92 -37.32 30.56
CA GLY A 377 -19.29 -38.11 31.74
C GLY A 377 -20.17 -39.31 31.38
N LEU A 378 -21.30 -39.09 30.69
CA LEU A 378 -22.22 -40.16 30.33
C LEU A 378 -21.59 -41.24 29.45
N LEU A 379 -20.69 -40.87 28.53
CA LEU A 379 -19.98 -41.86 27.71
C LEU A 379 -19.00 -42.70 28.55
N GLY A 380 -18.35 -42.09 29.54
CA GLY A 380 -17.52 -42.78 30.53
C GLY A 380 -18.35 -43.75 31.38
N ASP A 381 -19.42 -43.24 31.99
CA ASP A 381 -20.34 -44.03 32.83
C ASP A 381 -20.96 -45.19 32.04
N PHE A 382 -21.35 -44.94 30.78
CA PHE A 382 -21.87 -45.98 29.89
C PHE A 382 -20.83 -47.06 29.61
N SER A 383 -19.58 -46.67 29.35
CA SER A 383 -18.49 -47.62 29.13
C SER A 383 -18.23 -48.49 30.36
N GLU A 384 -18.25 -47.90 31.55
CA GLU A 384 -18.05 -48.62 32.81
C GLU A 384 -19.17 -49.64 33.06
N GLN A 385 -20.44 -49.23 32.89
CA GLN A 385 -21.59 -50.11 33.07
C GLN A 385 -21.64 -51.24 32.03
N VAL A 386 -21.24 -50.98 30.79
CA VAL A 386 -21.15 -52.02 29.76
C VAL A 386 -20.14 -53.09 30.16
N ILE A 387 -18.97 -52.70 30.66
CA ILE A 387 -17.94 -53.64 31.11
C ILE A 387 -18.47 -54.45 32.29
N GLY A 388 -19.06 -53.80 33.31
CA GLY A 388 -19.62 -54.48 34.48
C GLY A 388 -20.70 -55.51 34.15
N VAL A 389 -21.64 -55.18 33.25
CA VAL A 389 -22.72 -56.10 32.83
C VAL A 389 -22.19 -57.30 32.01
N LEU A 390 -21.09 -57.11 31.26
CA LEU A 390 -20.47 -58.18 30.47
C LEU A 390 -19.53 -59.07 31.30
N GLU A 391 -18.82 -58.53 32.31
CA GLU A 391 -17.96 -59.29 33.21
C GLU A 391 -18.75 -60.15 34.23
N ALA A 392 -19.96 -59.72 34.59
CA ALA A 392 -20.83 -60.45 35.52
C ALA A 392 -21.47 -61.74 34.94
N GLN A 393 -21.05 -62.19 33.74
CA GLN A 393 -21.66 -63.30 33.01
C GLN A 393 -20.83 -64.59 33.05
N GLY A 394 -21.51 -65.73 33.18
CA GLY A 394 -20.94 -67.07 33.03
C GLY A 394 -20.93 -67.58 31.57
N ASN A 395 -20.70 -68.89 31.40
CA ASN A 395 -20.46 -69.52 30.10
C ASN A 395 -21.66 -70.32 29.54
N SER A 396 -22.89 -70.08 30.02
CA SER A 396 -24.07 -70.85 29.61
C SER A 396 -24.68 -70.37 28.27
N ALA A 397 -25.45 -71.24 27.58
CA ALA A 397 -26.09 -70.92 26.31
C ALA A 397 -27.13 -69.77 26.42
N SER A 398 -27.84 -69.66 27.54
CA SER A 398 -28.72 -68.52 27.84
C SER A 398 -27.94 -67.23 28.06
N GLU A 399 -26.75 -67.31 28.65
CA GLU A 399 -25.86 -66.14 28.82
C GLU A 399 -25.23 -65.70 27.49
N GLN A 400 -25.00 -66.60 26.54
CA GLN A 400 -24.56 -66.22 25.18
C GLN A 400 -25.60 -65.39 24.43
N GLN A 401 -26.89 -65.75 24.52
CA GLN A 401 -27.97 -64.98 23.90
C GLN A 401 -28.17 -63.62 24.60
N TYR A 402 -28.02 -63.59 25.93
CA TYR A 402 -28.04 -62.35 26.71
C TYR A 402 -26.87 -61.41 26.35
N SER A 403 -25.65 -61.94 26.20
CA SER A 403 -24.47 -61.20 25.73
C SER A 403 -24.65 -60.63 24.31
N SER A 404 -25.27 -61.40 23.40
CA SER A 404 -25.63 -60.94 22.05
C SER A 404 -26.58 -59.74 22.08
N ASN A 405 -27.61 -59.77 22.93
CA ASN A 405 -28.57 -58.69 23.08
C ASN A 405 -27.95 -57.43 23.69
N ILE A 406 -27.05 -57.58 24.69
CA ILE A 406 -26.28 -56.47 25.26
C ILE A 406 -25.39 -55.84 24.18
N LYS A 407 -24.67 -56.65 23.39
CA LYS A 407 -23.82 -56.15 22.30
C LYS A 407 -24.62 -55.32 21.29
N GLN A 408 -25.82 -55.78 20.90
CA GLN A 408 -26.70 -55.01 20.02
C GLN A 408 -27.20 -53.73 20.65
N TYR A 409 -27.57 -53.76 21.93
CA TYR A 409 -28.00 -52.57 22.67
C TYR A 409 -26.89 -51.51 22.71
N VAL A 410 -25.66 -51.93 22.97
CA VAL A 410 -24.49 -51.05 23.02
C VAL A 410 -24.16 -50.48 21.64
N LEU A 411 -24.15 -51.30 20.60
CA LEU A 411 -23.92 -50.85 19.23
C LEU A 411 -25.01 -49.89 18.75
N GLY A 412 -26.28 -50.13 19.08
CA GLY A 412 -27.37 -49.23 18.73
C GLY A 412 -27.26 -47.87 19.43
N ASN A 413 -26.85 -47.84 20.70
CA ASN A 413 -26.57 -46.59 21.43
C ASN A 413 -25.37 -45.84 20.84
N LEU A 414 -24.27 -46.53 20.54
CA LEU A 414 -23.11 -45.94 19.85
C LEU A 414 -23.49 -45.41 18.46
N HIS A 415 -24.28 -46.15 17.70
CA HIS A 415 -24.75 -45.76 16.37
C HIS A 415 -25.57 -44.44 16.43
N SER A 416 -26.43 -44.29 17.43
CA SER A 416 -27.16 -43.05 17.71
C SER A 416 -26.23 -41.92 18.16
N PHE A 417 -25.38 -42.17 19.15
CA PHE A 417 -24.45 -41.18 19.72
C PHE A 417 -23.45 -40.62 18.68
N LEU A 418 -22.92 -41.50 17.82
CA LEU A 418 -21.98 -41.14 16.76
C LEU A 418 -22.67 -40.52 15.53
N ARG A 419 -24.01 -40.53 15.50
CA ARG A 419 -24.83 -40.15 14.34
C ARG A 419 -24.44 -40.91 13.08
N ALA A 420 -24.34 -42.22 13.19
CA ALA A 420 -24.06 -43.12 12.07
C ALA A 420 -25.30 -43.45 11.21
N PHE A 421 -26.42 -42.77 11.47
CA PHE A 421 -27.63 -42.83 10.65
C PHE A 421 -27.65 -41.79 9.51
N LYS A 422 -28.35 -42.11 8.42
CA LYS A 422 -28.51 -41.25 7.24
C LYS A 422 -29.67 -40.27 7.35
N ASN A 423 -30.76 -40.66 8.03
CA ASN A 423 -31.99 -39.87 8.14
C ASN A 423 -32.70 -40.13 9.49
N LEU A 424 -33.66 -39.26 9.81
CA LEU A 424 -34.46 -39.34 11.04
C LEU A 424 -35.26 -40.65 11.16
N ARG A 425 -35.68 -41.25 10.05
CA ARG A 425 -36.38 -42.55 10.07
C ARG A 425 -35.48 -43.68 10.58
N GLN A 426 -34.21 -43.71 10.16
CA GLN A 426 -33.25 -44.70 10.62
C GLN A 426 -32.94 -44.52 12.12
N LEU A 427 -32.91 -43.28 12.62
CA LEU A 427 -32.80 -43.00 14.05
C LEU A 427 -34.02 -43.52 14.82
N ALA A 428 -35.23 -43.22 14.35
CA ALA A 428 -36.47 -43.69 14.98
C ALA A 428 -36.57 -45.23 14.99
N GLY A 429 -36.19 -45.88 13.87
CA GLY A 429 -36.11 -47.34 13.80
C GLY A 429 -35.09 -47.93 14.78
N ASN A 430 -33.93 -47.29 14.94
CA ASN A 430 -32.92 -47.70 15.92
C ASN A 430 -33.43 -47.55 17.36
N GLN A 431 -34.13 -46.46 17.68
CA GLN A 431 -34.78 -46.26 18.98
C GLN A 431 -35.80 -47.35 19.29
N GLN A 432 -36.68 -47.65 18.33
CA GLN A 432 -37.69 -48.69 18.49
C GLN A 432 -37.05 -50.07 18.71
N HIS A 433 -35.96 -50.36 18.00
CA HIS A 433 -35.21 -51.61 18.18
C HIS A 433 -34.53 -51.70 19.56
N LEU A 434 -33.95 -50.59 20.05
CA LEU A 434 -33.37 -50.54 21.39
C LEU A 434 -34.43 -50.78 22.49
N GLU A 435 -35.65 -50.26 22.33
CA GLU A 435 -36.76 -50.55 23.23
C GLU A 435 -37.17 -52.02 23.21
N GLN A 436 -37.26 -52.64 22.03
CA GLN A 436 -37.53 -54.08 21.90
C GLN A 436 -36.50 -54.93 22.65
N LEU A 437 -35.21 -54.61 22.49
CA LEU A 437 -34.12 -55.29 23.20
C LEU A 437 -34.26 -55.18 24.73
N LYS A 438 -34.71 -54.03 25.26
CA LYS A 438 -35.00 -53.89 26.71
C LYS A 438 -36.13 -54.83 27.15
N TYR A 439 -37.23 -54.89 26.40
CA TYR A 439 -38.35 -55.79 26.70
C TYR A 439 -37.97 -57.27 26.66
N GLU A 440 -37.04 -57.65 25.78
CA GLU A 440 -36.52 -59.02 25.68
C GLU A 440 -35.57 -59.39 26.82
N MET A 441 -34.73 -58.46 27.29
CA MET A 441 -33.72 -58.72 28.32
C MET A 441 -34.26 -58.67 29.76
N LEU A 442 -35.18 -57.75 30.07
CA LEU A 442 -35.68 -57.55 31.45
C LEU A 442 -36.31 -58.80 32.10
N PRO A 443 -37.08 -59.65 31.38
CA PRO A 443 -37.64 -60.87 31.96
C PRO A 443 -36.58 -61.90 32.33
N GLN A 444 -35.43 -61.92 31.63
CA GLN A 444 -34.37 -62.94 31.79
C GLN A 444 -33.60 -62.77 33.10
N VAL A 445 -33.51 -61.54 33.62
CA VAL A 445 -32.83 -61.21 34.88
C VAL A 445 -33.82 -60.99 36.03
N LYS A 446 -35.09 -61.40 35.90
CA LYS A 446 -36.12 -61.15 36.93
C LYS A 446 -35.83 -61.79 38.29
N GLN A 447 -35.04 -62.87 38.34
CA GLN A 447 -34.73 -63.61 39.56
C GLN A 447 -33.40 -63.20 40.22
N ASP A 448 -32.62 -62.32 39.59
CA ASP A 448 -31.32 -61.84 40.10
C ASP A 448 -31.39 -60.32 40.25
N ASP A 449 -31.71 -59.86 41.47
CA ASP A 449 -31.90 -58.44 41.77
C ASP A 449 -30.65 -57.61 41.48
N GLY A 450 -29.44 -58.19 41.67
CA GLY A 450 -28.18 -57.52 41.39
C GLY A 450 -27.96 -57.30 39.90
N LYS A 451 -28.09 -58.34 39.07
CA LYS A 451 -27.98 -58.23 37.61
C LYS A 451 -29.08 -57.36 37.01
N ARG A 452 -30.29 -57.43 37.56
CA ARG A 452 -31.42 -56.56 37.16
C ARG A 452 -31.11 -55.10 37.42
N GLN A 453 -30.53 -54.76 38.57
CA GLN A 453 -30.19 -53.37 38.90
C GLN A 453 -29.09 -52.82 37.99
N GLN A 454 -28.02 -53.58 37.75
CA GLN A 454 -26.94 -53.18 36.81
C GLN A 454 -27.48 -52.97 35.39
N LEU A 455 -28.38 -53.85 34.93
CA LEU A 455 -29.01 -53.72 33.61
C LEU A 455 -29.90 -52.46 33.52
N LEU A 456 -30.67 -52.16 34.56
CA LEU A 456 -31.50 -50.96 34.63
C LEU A 456 -30.65 -49.69 34.67
N GLU A 457 -29.50 -49.71 35.34
CA GLU A 457 -28.53 -48.60 35.33
C GLU A 457 -27.93 -48.38 33.95
N LEU A 458 -27.53 -49.46 33.26
CA LEU A 458 -27.08 -49.40 31.86
C LEU A 458 -28.16 -48.79 30.94
N PHE A 459 -29.42 -49.22 31.09
CA PHE A 459 -30.53 -48.69 30.29
C PHE A 459 -30.79 -47.21 30.57
N LYS A 460 -30.75 -46.82 31.84
CA LYS A 460 -30.91 -45.42 32.26
C LYS A 460 -29.84 -44.51 31.65
N ILE A 461 -28.59 -44.96 31.62
CA ILE A 461 -27.49 -44.17 31.01
C ILE A 461 -27.61 -44.17 29.48
N GLY A 462 -27.96 -45.30 28.87
CA GLY A 462 -28.23 -45.39 27.43
C GLY A 462 -29.32 -44.42 26.99
N ASP A 463 -30.43 -44.34 27.74
CA ASP A 463 -31.53 -43.41 27.45
C ASP A 463 -31.11 -41.95 27.55
N LYS A 464 -30.32 -41.60 28.57
CA LYS A 464 -29.73 -40.26 28.68
C LYS A 464 -28.81 -39.93 27.50
N LEU A 465 -27.98 -40.88 27.07
CA LEU A 465 -27.12 -40.76 25.88
C LEU A 465 -27.94 -40.50 24.61
N MET A 466 -29.16 -41.02 24.53
CA MET A 466 -30.07 -40.79 23.41
C MET A 466 -30.78 -39.42 23.47
N THR A 467 -31.09 -38.91 24.67
CA THR A 467 -31.89 -37.68 24.84
C THR A 467 -31.06 -36.40 24.98
N ILE A 468 -29.77 -36.50 25.28
CA ILE A 468 -28.86 -35.35 25.52
C ILE A 468 -28.73 -34.39 24.31
N GLU A 469 -29.18 -34.80 23.12
CA GLU A 469 -29.10 -33.95 21.92
C GLU A 469 -30.22 -32.90 21.81
N SER A 470 -31.19 -32.89 22.73
CA SER A 470 -32.32 -31.93 22.71
C SER A 470 -31.94 -30.50 23.14
N ASP A 471 -30.83 -30.32 23.86
CA ASP A 471 -30.46 -29.05 24.49
C ASP A 471 -29.49 -28.16 23.68
N ARG A 472 -29.30 -28.44 22.39
CA ARG A 472 -28.38 -27.67 21.53
C ARG A 472 -28.85 -26.23 21.32
N ILE A 473 -27.91 -25.33 20.98
CA ILE A 473 -28.27 -23.98 20.54
C ILE A 473 -29.09 -24.10 19.26
N SER A 474 -30.29 -23.54 19.26
CA SER A 474 -31.14 -23.59 18.09
C SER A 474 -30.55 -22.67 16.99
N PRO A 475 -30.75 -22.97 15.69
CA PRO A 475 -30.30 -22.09 14.62
C PRO A 475 -30.79 -20.65 14.78
N GLU A 476 -32.00 -20.46 15.32
CA GLU A 476 -32.62 -19.16 15.54
C GLU A 476 -31.90 -18.35 16.63
N GLU A 477 -31.60 -18.98 17.78
CA GLU A 477 -30.82 -18.35 18.86
C GLU A 477 -29.43 -17.93 18.38
N PHE A 478 -28.80 -18.77 17.54
CA PHE A 478 -27.48 -18.49 16.98
C PHE A 478 -27.50 -17.30 15.99
N VAL A 479 -28.56 -17.17 15.18
CA VAL A 479 -28.77 -16.01 14.31
C VAL A 479 -28.94 -14.73 15.14
N ILE A 480 -29.71 -14.77 16.23
CA ILE A 480 -29.90 -13.64 17.14
C ILE A 480 -28.55 -13.19 17.72
N LEU A 481 -27.75 -14.14 18.22
CA LEU A 481 -26.41 -13.86 18.74
C LEU A 481 -25.52 -13.15 17.71
N ILE A 482 -25.53 -13.60 16.45
CA ILE A 482 -24.74 -12.99 15.37
C ILE A 482 -25.23 -11.58 15.07
N LEU A 483 -26.54 -11.36 14.95
CA LEU A 483 -27.11 -10.04 14.66
C LEU A 483 -26.74 -9.04 15.74
N LEU A 484 -26.87 -9.44 17.00
CA LEU A 484 -26.62 -8.57 18.15
C LEU A 484 -25.12 -8.29 18.32
N GLY A 485 -24.27 -9.31 18.11
CA GLY A 485 -22.82 -9.12 18.09
C GLY A 485 -22.34 -8.28 16.90
N GLY A 486 -22.85 -8.53 15.70
CA GLY A 486 -22.53 -7.75 14.50
C GLY A 486 -22.95 -6.28 14.63
N THR A 487 -24.11 -6.03 15.21
CA THR A 487 -24.59 -4.67 15.52
C THR A 487 -23.66 -3.97 16.51
N ASN A 488 -23.21 -4.66 17.58
CA ASN A 488 -22.22 -4.10 18.51
C ASN A 488 -20.91 -3.71 17.81
N VAL A 489 -20.34 -4.62 17.00
CA VAL A 489 -19.10 -4.36 16.26
C VAL A 489 -19.28 -3.16 15.32
N PHE A 490 -20.35 -3.16 14.53
CA PHE A 490 -20.66 -2.07 13.59
C PHE A 490 -20.80 -0.73 14.31
N PHE A 491 -21.63 -0.70 15.35
CA PHE A 491 -21.91 0.53 16.09
C PHE A 491 -20.67 1.07 16.78
N SER A 492 -19.91 0.17 17.40
CA SER A 492 -18.65 0.49 18.08
C SER A 492 -17.62 1.09 17.13
N LEU A 493 -17.62 0.70 15.85
CA LEU A 493 -16.67 1.19 14.86
C LEU A 493 -17.15 2.46 14.16
N VAL A 494 -18.41 2.53 13.70
CA VAL A 494 -18.87 3.63 12.84
C VAL A 494 -19.22 4.89 13.64
N PHE A 495 -19.90 4.75 14.78
CA PHE A 495 -20.44 5.91 15.51
C PHE A 495 -19.55 6.43 16.64
N ARG A 496 -18.29 5.98 16.69
CA ARG A 496 -17.35 6.36 17.74
C ARG A 496 -16.89 7.82 17.58
N PRO A 497 -16.55 8.53 18.68
CA PRO A 497 -15.79 9.77 18.58
C PRO A 497 -14.38 9.53 17.98
N PRO A 498 -13.76 10.52 17.31
CA PRO A 498 -12.43 10.38 16.73
C PRO A 498 -11.32 10.60 17.77
N THR A 499 -11.30 9.79 18.84
CA THR A 499 -10.26 9.83 19.88
C THR A 499 -9.50 8.51 19.95
N LEU A 500 -8.24 8.54 20.39
CA LEU A 500 -7.45 7.32 20.58
C LEU A 500 -8.12 6.35 21.57
N SER A 501 -8.66 6.88 22.67
CA SER A 501 -9.33 6.08 23.70
C SER A 501 -10.59 5.39 23.17
N THR A 502 -11.40 6.07 22.36
CA THR A 502 -12.60 5.48 21.75
C THR A 502 -12.23 4.48 20.65
N GLY A 503 -11.14 4.72 19.90
CA GLY A 503 -10.57 3.74 18.98
C GLY A 503 -10.12 2.46 19.69
N LEU A 504 -9.31 2.56 20.75
CA LEU A 504 -8.87 1.41 21.54
C LEU A 504 -10.05 0.66 22.19
N PHE A 505 -11.04 1.38 22.69
CA PHE A 505 -12.24 0.77 23.23
C PHE A 505 -13.00 -0.02 22.16
N ALA A 506 -13.17 0.54 20.96
CA ALA A 506 -13.82 -0.13 19.86
C ALA A 506 -13.06 -1.39 19.38
N LEU A 507 -11.73 -1.35 19.42
CA LEU A 507 -10.89 -2.51 19.14
C LEU A 507 -11.15 -3.64 20.12
N ILE A 508 -11.15 -3.34 21.42
CA ILE A 508 -11.34 -4.33 22.48
C ILE A 508 -12.75 -4.94 22.39
N VAL A 509 -13.79 -4.10 22.30
CA VAL A 509 -15.18 -4.57 22.23
C VAL A 509 -15.40 -5.40 20.97
N GLY A 510 -14.97 -4.89 19.81
CA GLY A 510 -15.16 -5.59 18.54
C GLY A 510 -14.44 -6.94 18.49
N ALA A 511 -13.18 -6.99 18.93
CA ALA A 511 -12.41 -8.22 18.97
C ALA A 511 -12.98 -9.25 19.96
N ALA A 512 -13.43 -8.80 21.14
CA ALA A 512 -14.03 -9.67 22.15
C ALA A 512 -15.36 -10.29 21.68
N VAL A 513 -16.23 -9.49 21.06
CA VAL A 513 -17.52 -9.96 20.53
C VAL A 513 -17.31 -11.01 19.44
N ILE A 514 -16.40 -10.75 18.50
CA ILE A 514 -16.07 -11.70 17.42
C ILE A 514 -15.50 -13.00 18.01
N TYR A 515 -14.59 -12.89 18.98
CA TYR A 515 -14.00 -14.06 19.63
C TYR A 515 -15.04 -14.92 20.37
N LEU A 516 -15.95 -14.30 21.12
CA LEU A 516 -17.02 -14.99 21.83
C LEU A 516 -17.95 -15.74 20.86
N LEU A 517 -18.40 -15.09 19.79
CA LEU A 517 -19.22 -15.73 18.76
C LEU A 517 -18.53 -16.95 18.15
N LEU A 518 -17.24 -16.82 17.85
CA LEU A 518 -16.44 -17.90 17.28
C LEU A 518 -16.22 -19.05 18.26
N ILE A 519 -15.98 -18.76 19.55
CA ILE A 519 -15.87 -19.82 20.56
C ILE A 519 -17.20 -20.55 20.71
N ILE A 520 -18.32 -19.84 20.79
CA ILE A 520 -19.65 -20.46 20.93
C ILE A 520 -19.92 -21.35 19.72
N PHE A 521 -19.70 -20.84 18.50
CA PHE A 521 -19.83 -21.62 17.28
C PHE A 521 -18.91 -22.84 17.26
N GLU A 522 -17.65 -22.65 17.66
CA GLU A 522 -16.66 -23.71 17.68
C GLU A 522 -17.06 -24.80 18.70
N ARG A 523 -17.53 -24.43 19.90
CA ARG A 523 -18.00 -25.36 20.93
C ARG A 523 -19.31 -26.07 20.57
N ASP A 524 -20.24 -25.40 19.91
CA ASP A 524 -21.48 -25.99 19.41
C ASP A 524 -21.21 -26.96 18.24
N LYS A 525 -20.34 -26.57 17.29
CA LYS A 525 -19.93 -27.45 16.19
C LYS A 525 -19.07 -28.64 16.66
N TYR A 526 -18.35 -28.51 17.78
CA TYR A 526 -17.64 -29.59 18.46
C TYR A 526 -18.52 -30.55 19.26
N VAL A 527 -19.84 -30.48 19.06
CA VAL A 527 -20.74 -31.59 19.37
C VAL A 527 -20.50 -32.78 18.39
N ARG A 528 -19.64 -32.64 17.37
CA ARG A 528 -19.02 -33.79 16.66
C ARG A 528 -18.03 -34.52 17.57
N ILE A 529 -18.07 -35.86 17.53
CA ILE A 529 -17.24 -36.80 18.30
C ILE A 529 -15.81 -36.24 18.44
N ARG A 530 -15.44 -35.81 19.67
CA ARG A 530 -14.06 -35.42 19.96
C ARG A 530 -13.15 -36.61 19.70
N HIS A 531 -11.87 -36.36 19.43
CA HIS A 531 -10.90 -37.45 19.26
C HIS A 531 -10.93 -38.40 20.47
N ASP A 532 -11.06 -37.83 21.66
CA ASP A 532 -11.15 -38.58 22.92
C ASP A 532 -12.44 -39.42 23.01
N HIS A 533 -13.59 -38.86 22.60
CA HIS A 533 -14.83 -39.64 22.50
C HIS A 533 -14.69 -40.78 21.46
N ALA A 534 -14.04 -40.51 20.33
CA ALA A 534 -13.79 -41.53 19.31
C ALA A 534 -12.86 -42.63 19.82
N LEU A 535 -11.88 -42.30 20.68
CA LEU A 535 -11.02 -43.27 21.34
C LEU A 535 -11.81 -44.14 22.32
N VAL A 536 -12.66 -43.56 23.16
CA VAL A 536 -13.54 -44.32 24.07
C VAL A 536 -14.47 -45.24 23.28
N CYS A 537 -15.12 -44.73 22.23
CA CYS A 537 -15.98 -45.55 21.37
C CYS A 537 -15.20 -46.67 20.65
N ARG A 538 -13.95 -46.43 20.22
CA ARG A 538 -13.08 -47.47 19.64
C ARG A 538 -12.70 -48.53 20.65
N ASN A 539 -12.36 -48.13 21.87
CA ASN A 539 -12.05 -49.05 22.96
C ASN A 539 -13.27 -49.93 23.27
N LEU A 540 -14.46 -49.33 23.39
CA LEU A 540 -15.71 -50.07 23.57
C LEU A 540 -15.98 -51.04 22.40
N LEU A 541 -15.81 -50.59 21.16
CA LEU A 541 -15.99 -51.45 19.98
C LEU A 541 -15.02 -52.63 19.99
N SER A 542 -13.76 -52.40 20.39
CA SER A 542 -12.75 -53.46 20.51
C SER A 542 -13.08 -54.45 21.62
N TYR A 543 -13.64 -53.97 22.73
CA TYR A 543 -14.08 -54.79 23.85
C TYR A 543 -15.28 -55.68 23.48
N LEU A 544 -16.17 -55.21 22.59
CA LEU A 544 -17.35 -55.96 22.15
C LEU A 544 -17.06 -57.02 21.07
N LYS A 545 -15.93 -56.93 20.35
CA LYS A 545 -15.58 -57.86 19.26
C LYS A 545 -15.53 -59.35 19.67
N PRO A 546 -14.97 -59.75 20.83
CA PRO A 546 -14.90 -61.15 21.26
C PRO A 546 -16.25 -61.76 21.66
N HIS A 547 -17.28 -60.94 21.94
CA HIS A 547 -18.56 -61.43 22.42
C HIS A 547 -19.43 -62.01 21.27
N PRO A 548 -20.02 -63.21 21.48
CA PRO A 548 -20.76 -63.92 20.45
C PRO A 548 -22.06 -63.20 20.05
N VAL A 549 -22.47 -63.38 18.80
CA VAL A 549 -23.72 -62.85 18.23
C VAL A 549 -24.47 -64.03 17.62
N ALA A 550 -25.79 -64.10 17.80
CA ALA A 550 -26.60 -65.15 17.17
C ALA A 550 -26.49 -65.10 15.63
N GLU A 551 -26.36 -66.26 14.97
CA GLU A 551 -26.15 -66.36 13.51
C GLU A 551 -27.19 -65.58 12.70
N ALA A 552 -28.46 -65.61 13.11
CA ALA A 552 -29.55 -64.89 12.44
C ALA A 552 -29.39 -63.35 12.46
N GLN A 553 -28.58 -62.80 13.38
CA GLN A 553 -28.44 -61.36 13.61
C GLN A 553 -27.09 -60.80 13.12
N GLN A 554 -26.15 -61.67 12.74
CA GLN A 554 -24.81 -61.29 12.25
C GLN A 554 -24.80 -60.26 11.10
N PRO A 555 -25.68 -60.32 10.08
CA PRO A 555 -25.66 -59.34 8.98
C PRO A 555 -25.96 -57.91 9.44
N GLN A 556 -26.93 -57.76 10.34
CA GLN A 556 -27.38 -56.45 10.83
C GLN A 556 -26.38 -55.83 11.82
N VAL A 557 -25.79 -56.66 12.68
CA VAL A 557 -24.71 -56.26 13.59
C VAL A 557 -23.47 -55.83 12.81
N SER A 558 -23.06 -56.62 11.80
CA SER A 558 -21.92 -56.28 10.95
C SER A 558 -22.13 -54.97 10.19
N GLN A 559 -23.34 -54.68 9.70
CA GLN A 559 -23.64 -53.42 9.03
C GLN A 559 -23.54 -52.23 10.00
N THR A 560 -24.05 -52.38 11.23
CA THR A 560 -24.00 -51.34 12.26
C THR A 560 -22.57 -51.04 12.70
N GLU A 561 -21.75 -52.08 12.90
CA GLU A 561 -20.32 -51.94 13.19
C GLU A 561 -19.57 -51.24 12.05
N GLN A 562 -19.85 -51.58 10.80
CA GLN A 562 -19.26 -50.92 9.63
C GLN A 562 -19.64 -49.44 9.53
N ASP A 563 -20.90 -49.10 9.81
CA ASP A 563 -21.36 -47.70 9.80
C ASP A 563 -20.71 -46.89 10.93
N ILE A 564 -20.55 -47.49 12.11
CA ILE A 564 -19.80 -46.92 13.23
C ILE A 564 -18.32 -46.74 12.88
N GLU A 565 -17.63 -47.77 12.38
CA GLU A 565 -16.22 -47.70 12.00
C GLU A 565 -16.01 -46.69 10.85
N ARG A 566 -16.91 -46.64 9.88
CA ARG A 566 -16.90 -45.62 8.82
C ARG A 566 -16.98 -44.23 9.42
N VAL A 567 -17.91 -43.98 10.35
CA VAL A 567 -18.04 -42.68 11.01
C VAL A 567 -16.81 -42.35 11.87
N LEU A 568 -16.28 -43.30 12.63
CA LEU A 568 -15.06 -43.10 13.41
C LEU A 568 -13.85 -42.80 12.51
N ASN A 569 -13.76 -43.39 11.32
CA ASN A 569 -12.64 -43.16 10.41
C ASN A 569 -12.80 -41.90 9.54
N THR A 570 -14.04 -41.49 9.25
CA THR A 570 -14.32 -40.32 8.39
C THR A 570 -14.58 -39.04 9.20
N ARG A 571 -15.22 -39.14 10.37
CA ARG A 571 -15.63 -38.00 11.22
C ARG A 571 -14.75 -37.79 12.45
N ALA A 572 -14.01 -38.79 12.94
CA ALA A 572 -12.94 -38.54 13.92
C ALA A 572 -11.71 -37.99 13.19
N GLY A 573 -11.85 -36.78 12.66
CA GLY A 573 -10.80 -36.14 11.87
C GLY A 573 -9.50 -36.03 12.67
N SER A 574 -8.38 -36.33 12.02
CA SER A 574 -7.07 -35.87 12.47
C SER A 574 -7.11 -34.35 12.67
N VAL A 575 -6.26 -33.85 13.57
CA VAL A 575 -6.13 -32.43 13.96
C VAL A 575 -6.08 -31.46 12.77
N GLN A 576 -5.77 -31.94 11.56
CA GLN A 576 -5.52 -31.17 10.34
C GLN A 576 -6.74 -30.73 9.52
N ASN A 577 -7.93 -31.34 9.63
CA ASN A 577 -9.01 -31.12 8.65
C ASN A 577 -10.22 -30.32 9.20
N ARG A 578 -9.96 -29.17 9.85
CA ARG A 578 -10.99 -28.35 10.51
C ARG A 578 -11.18 -26.94 9.91
N SER A 579 -11.35 -26.83 8.60
CA SER A 579 -11.77 -25.57 7.96
C SER A 579 -13.12 -25.74 7.25
N THR A 580 -14.20 -25.29 7.89
CA THR A 580 -15.50 -25.05 7.25
C THR A 580 -16.30 -24.10 8.14
N ALA A 581 -15.76 -22.90 8.38
CA ALA A 581 -16.52 -21.78 8.97
C ALA A 581 -16.75 -20.74 7.88
N TYR A 582 -17.34 -21.15 6.75
CA TYR A 582 -17.48 -20.32 5.55
C TYR A 582 -18.46 -19.14 5.72
N TRP A 583 -19.34 -19.17 6.73
CA TRP A 583 -20.37 -18.13 6.91
C TRP A 583 -19.98 -16.99 7.88
N VAL A 584 -19.09 -17.23 8.86
CA VAL A 584 -18.55 -16.15 9.72
C VAL A 584 -17.67 -15.18 8.92
N PHE A 585 -17.30 -15.58 7.70
CA PHE A 585 -16.68 -14.74 6.68
C PHE A 585 -17.49 -13.48 6.35
N GLY A 586 -18.80 -13.43 6.61
CA GLY A 586 -19.61 -12.22 6.39
C GLY A 586 -19.12 -11.01 7.19
N VAL A 587 -18.76 -11.20 8.47
CA VAL A 587 -18.24 -10.10 9.32
C VAL A 587 -16.83 -9.70 8.89
N PHE A 588 -15.99 -10.67 8.50
CA PHE A 588 -14.64 -10.40 8.01
C PHE A 588 -14.62 -9.75 6.63
N ALA A 589 -15.47 -10.22 5.71
CA ALA A 589 -15.69 -9.59 4.41
C ALA A 589 -16.28 -8.20 4.58
N PHE A 590 -17.20 -7.99 5.53
CA PHE A 590 -17.69 -6.65 5.87
C PHE A 590 -16.57 -5.74 6.38
N LEU A 591 -15.73 -6.21 7.31
CA LEU A 591 -14.58 -5.45 7.82
C LEU A 591 -13.53 -5.17 6.74
N PHE A 592 -13.31 -6.11 5.82
CA PHE A 592 -12.34 -6.00 4.74
C PHE A 592 -12.84 -5.15 3.57
N VAL A 593 -14.11 -5.31 3.17
CA VAL A 593 -14.79 -4.48 2.17
C VAL A 593 -14.98 -3.07 2.71
N GLY A 594 -15.33 -2.94 3.99
CA GLY A 594 -15.30 -1.66 4.66
C GLY A 594 -13.91 -1.10 4.68
N PHE A 595 -12.86 -1.80 5.13
CA PHE A 595 -11.47 -1.32 4.99
C PHE A 595 -11.15 -0.86 3.56
N GLY A 596 -11.50 -1.64 2.54
CA GLY A 596 -11.31 -1.23 1.13
C GLY A 596 -12.06 0.06 0.79
N TYR A 597 -13.30 0.20 1.22
CA TYR A 597 -14.11 1.42 1.06
C TYR A 597 -13.56 2.60 1.86
N GLY A 598 -13.06 2.38 3.08
CA GLY A 598 -12.55 3.41 3.98
C GLY A 598 -11.19 3.89 3.55
N PHE A 599 -10.31 2.96 3.20
CA PHE A 599 -9.06 3.26 2.51
C PHE A 599 -9.35 4.08 1.26
N LEU A 600 -10.28 3.66 0.39
CA LEU A 600 -10.68 4.48 -0.76
C LEU A 600 -11.25 5.83 -0.33
N PHE A 601 -12.10 5.91 0.69
CA PHE A 601 -12.76 7.14 1.16
C PHE A 601 -11.79 8.14 1.80
N GLU A 602 -10.92 7.72 2.72
CA GLU A 602 -9.84 8.52 3.32
C GLU A 602 -8.85 8.98 2.24
N SER A 603 -8.48 8.07 1.34
CA SER A 603 -7.61 8.38 0.22
C SER A 603 -8.28 9.36 -0.77
N LEU A 604 -9.62 9.39 -0.82
CA LEU A 604 -10.42 10.35 -1.57
C LEU A 604 -10.74 11.65 -0.78
N GLN A 605 -10.51 11.72 0.54
CA GLN A 605 -10.76 12.91 1.35
C GLN A 605 -9.47 13.73 1.58
N GLN A 606 -9.61 15.04 1.39
CA GLN A 606 -8.55 16.03 1.18
C GLN A 606 -7.81 16.50 2.45
N GLN A 607 -7.77 15.74 3.53
CA GLN A 607 -7.00 16.11 4.72
C GLN A 607 -5.90 15.09 5.03
N ARG A 608 -4.74 15.24 4.39
CA ARG A 608 -3.49 14.99 5.13
C ARG A 608 -3.36 16.12 6.14
N SER A 609 -4.03 15.97 7.26
CA SER A 609 -3.90 16.89 8.39
C SER A 609 -2.43 16.93 8.80
N TYR A 610 -1.81 18.11 8.77
CA TYR A 610 -0.65 18.34 9.62
C TYR A 610 -1.16 18.22 11.05
N GLU A 611 -0.66 17.21 11.77
CA GLU A 611 -1.04 16.96 13.17
C GLU A 611 -0.82 18.23 13.99
N SER A 612 -1.91 18.87 14.39
CA SER A 612 -1.94 19.81 15.50
C SER A 612 -2.66 19.14 16.66
N SER A 613 -2.12 19.36 17.86
CA SER A 613 -2.63 18.80 19.12
C SER A 613 -4.16 18.97 19.24
N PRO A 614 -4.90 17.97 19.74
CA PRO A 614 -6.36 17.97 19.83
C PRO A 614 -6.95 18.98 20.83
N LEU A 615 -6.18 19.96 21.28
CA LEU A 615 -6.59 20.97 22.26
C LEU A 615 -7.22 22.24 21.66
N VAL A 616 -7.30 22.42 20.33
CA VAL A 616 -7.60 23.76 19.77
C VAL A 616 -8.80 23.86 18.80
N ALA A 617 -9.38 22.78 18.27
CA ALA A 617 -10.43 22.95 17.26
C ALA A 617 -11.85 23.07 17.85
N SER A 618 -12.38 24.30 17.96
CA SER A 618 -13.82 24.54 18.15
C SER A 618 -14.41 25.47 17.08
N ASN A 619 -15.49 24.97 16.46
CA ASN A 619 -16.66 25.67 15.92
C ASN A 619 -16.54 26.75 14.84
N SER A 620 -17.16 26.48 13.68
CA SER A 620 -18.04 27.45 13.00
C SER A 620 -18.88 26.81 11.88
N LYS A 621 -20.18 27.16 11.82
CA LYS A 621 -21.08 26.96 10.66
C LYS A 621 -20.99 28.18 9.72
N PRO A 622 -21.25 28.08 8.40
CA PRO A 622 -21.07 29.21 7.48
C PRO A 622 -22.26 30.19 7.47
N ALA A 623 -21.92 31.48 7.47
CA ALA A 623 -22.76 32.61 7.08
C ALA A 623 -22.62 32.85 5.54
N PRO A 624 -23.21 33.89 4.91
CA PRO A 624 -23.03 34.14 3.48
C PRO A 624 -21.54 34.29 3.16
N HIS A 625 -21.00 33.45 2.27
CA HIS A 625 -19.57 33.34 2.02
C HIS A 625 -19.02 34.63 1.42
N GLU A 626 -18.14 35.28 2.17
CA GLU A 626 -17.20 36.28 1.68
C GLU A 626 -16.17 35.59 0.76
N ILE A 627 -15.87 36.20 -0.39
CA ILE A 627 -14.87 35.68 -1.33
C ILE A 627 -13.48 35.99 -0.81
N HIS A 628 -12.69 34.96 -0.54
CA HIS A 628 -11.32 35.10 -0.07
C HIS A 628 -10.32 34.98 -1.23
N ILE A 629 -9.57 36.04 -1.50
CA ILE A 629 -8.57 36.10 -2.57
C ILE A 629 -7.17 35.94 -1.95
N ALA A 630 -6.35 35.07 -2.52
CA ALA A 630 -4.98 34.86 -2.04
C ALA A 630 -4.13 36.13 -2.18
N LEU A 631 -3.41 36.48 -1.10
CA LEU A 631 -2.36 37.50 -1.09
C LEU A 631 -0.99 36.81 -1.03
N LEU A 632 -0.36 36.71 -2.19
CA LEU A 632 0.92 36.02 -2.38
C LEU A 632 2.11 36.96 -2.13
N ASP A 633 3.31 36.39 -2.03
CA ASP A 633 4.52 37.08 -1.62
C ASP A 633 5.17 37.94 -2.72
N TRP A 634 4.82 37.72 -4.00
CA TRP A 634 5.35 38.54 -5.10
C TRP A 634 4.45 39.75 -5.44
N PRO A 635 5.03 40.94 -5.77
CA PRO A 635 4.27 42.19 -5.87
C PRO A 635 3.15 42.22 -6.92
N SER A 636 3.33 41.56 -8.08
CA SER A 636 2.28 41.55 -9.13
C SER A 636 1.01 40.85 -8.68
N ALA A 637 1.13 39.76 -7.91
CA ALA A 637 -0.01 39.12 -7.29
C ALA A 637 -0.72 40.06 -6.34
N GLN A 638 0.01 40.75 -5.46
CA GLN A 638 -0.58 41.64 -4.46
C GLN A 638 -1.44 42.74 -5.09
N ILE A 639 -0.95 43.37 -6.16
CA ILE A 639 -1.72 44.38 -6.92
C ILE A 639 -2.99 43.74 -7.51
N LYS A 640 -2.87 42.58 -8.16
CA LYS A 640 -4.03 41.88 -8.76
C LYS A 640 -5.04 41.42 -7.71
N SER A 641 -4.61 40.92 -6.55
CA SER A 641 -5.47 40.55 -5.42
C SER A 641 -6.35 41.72 -4.99
N HIS A 642 -5.72 42.88 -4.78
CA HIS A 642 -6.43 44.08 -4.34
C HIS A 642 -7.33 44.66 -5.43
N ILE A 643 -6.95 44.61 -6.71
CA ILE A 643 -7.84 45.03 -7.81
C ILE A 643 -9.10 44.15 -7.85
N LEU A 644 -8.94 42.83 -7.80
CA LEU A 644 -10.07 41.90 -7.79
C LEU A 644 -10.98 42.12 -6.57
N ALA A 645 -10.40 42.30 -5.38
CA ALA A 645 -11.16 42.59 -4.17
C ALA A 645 -11.94 43.91 -4.29
N GLU A 646 -11.32 44.97 -4.82
CA GLU A 646 -11.95 46.27 -4.99
C GLU A 646 -13.11 46.19 -6.01
N ILE A 647 -12.91 45.50 -7.14
CA ILE A 647 -13.96 45.31 -8.14
C ILE A 647 -15.17 44.59 -7.53
N ILE A 648 -14.93 43.47 -6.83
CA ILE A 648 -16.02 42.67 -6.24
C ILE A 648 -16.78 43.51 -5.20
N ASN A 649 -16.07 44.21 -4.30
CA ASN A 649 -16.70 45.01 -3.25
C ASN A 649 -17.45 46.25 -3.76
N GLN A 650 -17.02 46.87 -4.87
CA GLN A 650 -17.65 48.07 -5.41
C GLN A 650 -18.77 47.78 -6.41
N HIS A 651 -18.64 46.70 -7.19
CA HIS A 651 -19.47 46.47 -8.38
C HIS A 651 -20.34 45.22 -8.30
N THR A 652 -20.27 44.44 -7.23
CA THR A 652 -21.13 43.25 -7.01
C THR A 652 -21.81 43.33 -5.64
N GLU A 653 -22.84 42.51 -5.41
CA GLU A 653 -23.49 42.40 -4.09
C GLU A 653 -22.67 41.56 -3.07
N LEU A 654 -21.54 41.00 -3.49
CA LEU A 654 -20.69 40.14 -2.69
C LEU A 654 -19.61 40.95 -1.95
N LYS A 655 -19.08 40.35 -0.89
CA LYS A 655 -17.90 40.87 -0.18
C LYS A 655 -16.68 40.07 -0.55
N ALA A 656 -15.53 40.74 -0.67
CA ALA A 656 -14.24 40.10 -0.87
C ALA A 656 -13.17 40.63 0.10
N SER A 657 -12.35 39.72 0.60
CA SER A 657 -11.14 40.04 1.37
C SER A 657 -9.92 39.34 0.81
N VAL A 658 -8.74 39.86 1.16
CA VAL A 658 -7.45 39.26 0.80
C VAL A 658 -6.88 38.48 1.99
N VAL A 659 -6.37 37.28 1.73
CA VAL A 659 -5.83 36.37 2.77
C VAL A 659 -4.41 35.98 2.42
N SER A 660 -3.46 36.30 3.30
CA SER A 660 -2.05 35.96 3.09
C SER A 660 -1.80 34.47 3.25
N MET A 661 -1.23 33.84 2.23
CA MET A 661 -1.01 32.40 2.19
C MET A 661 0.07 32.03 1.18
N ALA A 662 0.85 30.99 1.46
CA ALA A 662 1.84 30.47 0.52
C ALA A 662 1.17 29.79 -0.69
N ASN A 663 1.77 29.89 -1.88
CA ASN A 663 1.21 29.38 -3.14
C ASN A 663 0.70 27.92 -3.08
N GLU A 664 1.49 26.98 -2.53
CA GLU A 664 1.03 25.58 -2.41
C GLU A 664 -0.16 25.41 -1.46
N GLN A 665 -0.24 26.24 -0.41
CA GLN A 665 -1.34 26.21 0.55
C GLN A 665 -2.62 26.78 -0.07
N VAL A 666 -2.53 27.78 -0.96
CA VAL A 666 -3.68 28.34 -1.68
C VAL A 666 -4.40 27.27 -2.48
N PHE A 667 -3.67 26.42 -3.20
CA PHE A 667 -4.28 25.31 -3.93
C PHE A 667 -4.97 24.29 -3.02
N ARG A 668 -4.37 23.96 -1.87
CA ARG A 668 -5.01 23.10 -0.86
C ARG A 668 -6.28 23.74 -0.28
N ALA A 669 -6.22 25.03 0.03
CA ALA A 669 -7.36 25.77 0.58
C ALA A 669 -8.51 25.92 -0.44
N MET A 670 -8.21 26.07 -1.73
CA MET A 670 -9.24 26.07 -2.78
C MET A 670 -9.87 24.69 -2.98
N ASP A 671 -9.14 23.61 -2.69
CA ASP A 671 -9.60 22.22 -2.82
C ASP A 671 -10.63 21.84 -1.73
N GLU A 672 -10.49 22.41 -0.52
CA GLU A 672 -11.37 22.14 0.63
C GLU A 672 -12.83 22.59 0.40
N LYS A 673 -13.78 21.84 0.97
CA LYS A 673 -15.23 22.10 0.84
C LYS A 673 -15.68 23.44 1.41
N ASP A 674 -15.17 23.80 2.59
CA ASP A 674 -15.54 25.04 3.29
C ASP A 674 -14.64 26.21 2.89
N GLY A 675 -13.42 25.89 2.47
CA GLY A 675 -12.78 26.68 1.44
C GLY A 675 -12.27 28.05 1.85
N ILE A 676 -11.21 28.04 2.66
CA ILE A 676 -10.62 29.24 3.28
C ILE A 676 -10.09 30.27 2.26
N VAL A 677 -9.78 29.84 1.03
CA VAL A 677 -9.38 30.70 -0.09
C VAL A 677 -10.08 30.26 -1.36
N ASP A 678 -10.66 31.19 -2.09
CA ASP A 678 -11.48 30.92 -3.28
C ASP A 678 -10.77 31.28 -4.59
N VAL A 679 -9.84 32.25 -4.58
CA VAL A 679 -9.21 32.79 -5.81
C VAL A 679 -7.69 32.90 -5.67
N HIS A 680 -6.96 32.39 -6.65
CA HIS A 680 -5.54 32.62 -6.89
C HIS A 680 -5.35 33.63 -8.05
N PRO A 681 -4.90 34.87 -7.80
CA PRO A 681 -5.01 35.97 -8.76
C PRO A 681 -3.89 36.03 -9.83
N ASP A 682 -2.78 35.31 -9.64
CA ASP A 682 -1.58 35.47 -10.49
C ASP A 682 -0.83 34.15 -10.70
N LEU A 683 -1.50 33.10 -11.21
CA LEU A 683 -0.90 31.78 -11.38
C LEU A 683 0.05 31.73 -12.58
N TRP A 684 1.34 31.56 -12.30
CA TRP A 684 2.37 31.25 -13.30
C TRP A 684 2.30 29.77 -13.69
N VAL A 685 1.72 29.47 -14.85
CA VAL A 685 1.32 28.10 -15.25
C VAL A 685 2.51 27.15 -15.33
N GLU A 686 3.60 27.57 -15.97
CA GLU A 686 4.78 26.70 -16.18
C GLU A 686 5.56 26.41 -14.90
N ASN A 687 5.46 27.30 -13.90
CA ASN A 687 6.08 27.12 -12.59
C ASN A 687 5.32 26.10 -11.73
N ASN A 688 4.02 25.87 -12.00
CA ASN A 688 3.09 25.20 -11.09
C ASN A 688 2.45 23.94 -11.70
N SER A 689 3.16 23.25 -12.60
CA SER A 689 2.59 22.12 -13.34
C SER A 689 2.08 20.97 -12.45
N GLU A 690 2.69 20.75 -11.28
CA GLU A 690 2.26 19.71 -10.32
C GLU A 690 0.93 20.08 -9.65
N LEU A 691 0.78 21.32 -9.21
CA LEU A 691 -0.45 21.81 -8.58
C LEU A 691 -1.61 21.82 -9.59
N ILE A 692 -1.36 22.23 -10.84
CA ILE A 692 -2.37 22.19 -11.91
C ILE A 692 -2.78 20.75 -12.21
N ARG A 693 -1.83 19.82 -12.31
CA ARG A 693 -2.13 18.40 -12.53
C ARG A 693 -3.05 17.87 -11.44
N ARG A 694 -2.74 18.16 -10.17
CA ARG A 694 -3.50 17.66 -9.02
C ARG A 694 -4.89 18.29 -8.92
N TYR A 695 -4.97 19.60 -8.76
CA TYR A 695 -6.22 20.27 -8.37
C TYR A 695 -7.11 20.63 -9.56
N VAL A 696 -6.53 20.94 -10.72
CA VAL A 696 -7.30 21.31 -11.91
C VAL A 696 -7.73 20.09 -12.71
N ARG A 697 -6.80 19.16 -12.96
CA ARG A 697 -7.07 18.01 -13.85
C ARG A 697 -7.58 16.77 -13.11
N ALA A 698 -6.93 16.39 -12.01
CA ALA A 698 -7.30 15.16 -11.28
C ALA A 698 -8.57 15.36 -10.44
N PHE A 699 -8.55 16.37 -9.56
CA PHE A 699 -9.66 16.60 -8.65
C PHE A 699 -10.79 17.44 -9.26
N GLY A 700 -10.46 18.34 -10.19
CA GLY A 700 -11.44 19.23 -10.81
C GLY A 700 -12.06 20.22 -9.83
N THR A 701 -11.35 20.52 -8.74
CA THR A 701 -11.78 21.41 -7.65
C THR A 701 -11.29 22.85 -7.85
N VAL A 702 -10.29 23.04 -8.71
CA VAL A 702 -9.78 24.34 -9.13
C VAL A 702 -9.95 24.50 -10.64
N THR A 703 -10.46 25.65 -11.07
CA THR A 703 -10.61 26.02 -12.48
C THR A 703 -9.59 27.10 -12.84
N LEU A 704 -9.04 27.05 -14.05
CA LEU A 704 -8.22 28.13 -14.60
C LEU A 704 -9.10 29.10 -15.39
N GLY A 705 -8.89 30.39 -15.20
CA GLY A 705 -9.50 31.44 -16.00
C GLY A 705 -9.14 31.32 -17.48
N GLU A 706 -10.04 31.82 -18.33
CA GLU A 706 -9.93 31.69 -19.79
C GLU A 706 -8.83 32.58 -20.35
N GLN A 707 -8.76 33.84 -19.90
CA GLN A 707 -7.75 34.79 -20.34
C GLN A 707 -6.37 34.52 -19.70
N ALA A 708 -5.33 34.72 -20.51
CA ALA A 708 -3.95 34.57 -20.09
C ALA A 708 -3.11 35.81 -20.48
N SER A 709 -2.22 36.23 -19.60
CA SER A 709 -1.16 37.19 -19.93
C SER A 709 0.12 36.42 -20.27
N GLN A 710 0.82 36.85 -21.32
CA GLN A 710 2.11 36.27 -21.69
C GLN A 710 3.21 36.86 -20.82
N ALA A 711 4.14 36.02 -20.38
CA ALA A 711 5.23 36.40 -19.51
C ALA A 711 6.54 35.76 -19.96
N GLU A 712 7.62 36.48 -19.72
CA GLU A 712 8.99 36.04 -20.01
C GLU A 712 9.74 35.84 -18.70
N GLN A 713 10.62 34.84 -18.65
CA GLN A 713 11.44 34.53 -17.48
C GLN A 713 12.86 34.24 -17.95
N GLY A 714 13.86 34.59 -17.15
CA GLY A 714 15.24 34.37 -17.53
C GLY A 714 16.24 35.02 -16.61
N LEU A 715 17.48 35.09 -17.11
CA LEU A 715 18.57 35.79 -16.45
C LEU A 715 18.66 37.20 -17.04
N CYS A 716 18.73 38.22 -16.19
CA CYS A 716 18.98 39.61 -16.57
C CYS A 716 20.31 40.10 -16.01
N TYR A 717 20.84 41.16 -16.63
CA TYR A 717 22.01 41.86 -16.16
C TYR A 717 21.83 43.39 -16.24
N THR A 718 22.65 44.14 -15.48
CA THR A 718 22.81 45.59 -15.68
C THR A 718 24.05 45.92 -16.49
N ASP A 719 23.91 46.80 -17.49
CA ASP A 719 25.00 47.16 -18.42
C ASP A 719 25.94 48.28 -17.91
N ILE A 720 25.62 48.91 -16.77
CA ILE A 720 26.34 50.09 -16.23
C ILE A 720 27.84 49.87 -16.02
N GLY A 721 28.24 48.67 -15.58
CA GLY A 721 29.64 48.30 -15.35
C GLY A 721 30.33 47.65 -16.56
N LEU A 722 29.63 47.49 -17.70
CA LEU A 722 30.18 46.83 -18.89
C LEU A 722 30.81 47.85 -19.87
N PRO A 723 31.83 47.43 -20.65
CA PRO A 723 32.41 48.30 -21.69
C PRO A 723 31.35 48.70 -22.72
N LYS A 724 31.33 49.98 -23.13
CA LYS A 724 30.35 50.54 -24.10
C LYS A 724 30.26 49.81 -25.45
N GLN A 725 31.25 48.98 -25.79
CA GLN A 725 31.29 48.17 -27.02
C GLN A 725 30.60 46.81 -26.85
N GLN A 726 30.24 46.41 -25.63
CA GLN A 726 29.58 45.16 -25.30
C GLN A 726 28.07 45.43 -25.15
N SER A 727 27.34 45.43 -26.28
CA SER A 727 25.91 45.78 -26.34
C SER A 727 24.97 44.65 -25.93
N SER A 728 25.44 43.41 -25.83
CA SER A 728 24.64 42.28 -25.36
C SER A 728 25.51 41.23 -24.65
N LEU A 729 24.91 40.54 -23.68
CA LEU A 729 25.51 39.43 -22.95
C LEU A 729 24.78 38.13 -23.30
N SER A 730 25.52 37.07 -23.61
CA SER A 730 24.99 35.74 -23.90
C SER A 730 25.46 34.70 -22.89
N TYR A 731 24.74 33.59 -22.75
CA TYR A 731 25.15 32.48 -21.88
C TYR A 731 26.52 31.90 -22.23
N THR A 732 26.93 31.96 -23.50
CA THR A 732 28.26 31.48 -23.92
C THR A 732 29.39 32.36 -23.37
N GLN A 733 29.17 33.67 -23.28
CA GLN A 733 30.14 34.60 -22.70
C GLN A 733 30.22 34.46 -21.18
N LEU A 734 29.07 34.20 -20.53
CA LEU A 734 29.01 33.95 -19.09
C LEU A 734 29.91 32.78 -18.66
N LEU A 735 30.16 31.79 -19.52
CA LEU A 735 31.06 30.66 -19.24
C LEU A 735 32.56 30.99 -19.21
N SER A 736 32.95 32.23 -19.50
CA SER A 736 34.33 32.67 -19.39
C SER A 736 34.62 33.21 -17.98
N LYS A 737 35.77 32.80 -17.42
CA LYS A 737 36.23 33.29 -16.10
C LYS A 737 36.37 34.82 -16.08
N GLU A 738 36.81 35.42 -17.19
CA GLU A 738 36.90 36.88 -17.33
C GLU A 738 35.54 37.56 -17.18
N THR A 739 34.47 36.98 -17.74
CA THR A 739 33.13 37.54 -17.59
C THR A 739 32.58 37.30 -16.18
N ALA A 740 32.82 36.12 -15.60
CA ALA A 740 32.42 35.82 -14.23
C ALA A 740 33.03 36.79 -13.20
N GLN A 741 34.31 37.16 -13.38
CA GLN A 741 34.99 38.15 -12.54
C GLN A 741 34.34 39.55 -12.57
N LYS A 742 33.62 39.91 -13.64
CA LYS A 742 32.91 41.20 -13.71
C LYS A 742 31.66 41.23 -12.82
N PHE A 743 31.18 40.06 -12.40
CA PHE A 743 30.02 39.88 -11.54
C PHE A 743 30.40 39.36 -10.15
N ASP A 744 31.69 39.28 -9.82
CA ASP A 744 32.20 38.88 -8.51
C ASP A 744 32.11 40.09 -7.55
N LEU A 745 31.09 40.10 -6.70
CA LEU A 745 30.78 41.23 -5.82
C LEU A 745 31.49 41.12 -4.46
N ASP A 746 31.94 39.93 -4.07
CA ASP A 746 32.60 39.67 -2.77
C ASP A 746 34.11 39.39 -2.88
N GLY A 747 34.64 39.28 -4.10
CA GLY A 747 36.06 39.14 -4.41
C GLY A 747 36.60 37.71 -4.24
N ASP A 748 35.73 36.71 -4.21
CA ASP A 748 36.12 35.32 -3.96
C ASP A 748 36.54 34.53 -5.23
N GLY A 749 36.47 35.18 -6.39
CA GLY A 749 36.84 34.64 -7.69
C GLY A 749 35.72 33.92 -8.43
N LEU A 750 34.48 33.93 -7.91
CA LEU A 750 33.27 33.46 -8.57
C LEU A 750 32.30 34.63 -8.80
N GLY A 751 31.58 34.62 -9.93
CA GLY A 751 30.54 35.62 -10.15
C GLY A 751 29.30 35.36 -9.29
N ASP A 752 28.54 36.40 -8.96
CA ASP A 752 27.34 36.29 -8.13
C ASP A 752 26.07 36.35 -8.98
N ILE A 753 25.19 35.35 -8.81
CA ILE A 753 23.85 35.33 -9.44
C ILE A 753 22.78 35.21 -8.36
N TRP A 754 21.87 36.18 -8.27
CA TRP A 754 20.64 36.00 -7.52
C TRP A 754 19.64 35.19 -8.33
N VAL A 755 19.15 34.05 -7.82
CA VAL A 755 18.29 33.12 -8.56
C VAL A 755 16.81 33.15 -8.14
N GLY A 756 16.44 34.08 -7.27
CA GLY A 756 15.05 34.32 -6.84
C GLY A 756 14.86 34.34 -5.32
N GLY A 757 13.65 34.69 -4.90
CA GLY A 757 13.22 34.76 -3.50
C GLY A 757 12.99 33.41 -2.83
N GLN A 758 13.09 33.36 -1.51
CA GLN A 758 12.89 32.11 -0.76
C GLN A 758 11.44 31.60 -0.95
N GLY A 759 11.28 30.32 -1.29
CA GLY A 759 9.97 29.69 -1.47
C GLY A 759 9.38 29.78 -2.89
N TRP A 760 10.02 30.50 -3.81
CA TRP A 760 9.55 30.58 -5.20
C TRP A 760 9.75 29.26 -5.95
N ALA A 761 8.70 28.82 -6.66
CA ALA A 761 8.76 27.62 -7.49
C ALA A 761 9.82 27.70 -8.61
N SER A 762 10.12 28.92 -9.10
CA SER A 762 11.14 29.16 -10.13
C SER A 762 12.58 28.93 -9.64
N VAL A 763 12.90 29.11 -8.35
CA VAL A 763 14.28 29.07 -7.85
C VAL A 763 14.94 27.71 -8.10
N ALA A 764 14.22 26.63 -7.82
CA ALA A 764 14.76 25.29 -8.03
C ALA A 764 14.97 25.00 -9.53
N ILE A 765 14.09 25.52 -10.39
CA ILE A 765 14.15 25.40 -11.84
C ILE A 765 15.32 26.23 -12.39
N GLU A 766 15.48 27.46 -11.92
CA GLU A 766 16.54 28.39 -12.30
C GLU A 766 17.92 27.82 -12.00
N LYS A 767 18.14 27.36 -10.75
CA LYS A 767 19.40 26.73 -10.34
C LYS A 767 19.79 25.57 -11.26
N ARG A 768 18.82 24.71 -11.60
CA ARG A 768 19.04 23.59 -12.52
C ARG A 768 19.30 24.05 -13.94
N ARG A 769 18.56 25.05 -14.43
CA ARG A 769 18.77 25.61 -15.78
C ARG A 769 20.16 26.21 -15.91
N LEU A 770 20.59 27.06 -14.97
CA LEU A 770 21.92 27.68 -14.98
C LEU A 770 23.04 26.64 -14.81
N ALA A 771 22.84 25.61 -13.99
CA ALA A 771 23.77 24.48 -13.88
C ALA A 771 23.84 23.66 -15.20
N ALA A 772 22.74 23.51 -15.93
CA ALA A 772 22.73 22.87 -17.26
C ALA A 772 23.47 23.70 -18.33
N TYR A 773 23.62 25.01 -18.13
CA TYR A 773 24.54 25.84 -18.89
C TYR A 773 26.01 25.66 -18.45
N GLY A 774 26.26 25.15 -17.25
CA GLY A 774 27.59 25.01 -16.65
C GLY A 774 28.05 26.21 -15.83
N LEU A 775 27.14 27.13 -15.50
CA LEU A 775 27.45 28.34 -14.73
C LEU A 775 27.73 28.06 -13.26
N ASP A 776 27.30 26.92 -12.73
CA ASP A 776 27.59 26.47 -11.36
C ASP A 776 29.09 26.26 -11.07
N LYS A 777 29.93 26.24 -12.11
CA LYS A 777 31.39 26.13 -11.98
C LYS A 777 32.10 27.47 -11.77
N GLN A 778 31.48 28.57 -12.16
CA GLN A 778 32.09 29.90 -12.19
C GLN A 778 31.26 30.95 -11.45
N TYR A 779 30.03 30.60 -11.03
CA TYR A 779 29.14 31.49 -10.33
C TYR A 779 28.56 30.84 -9.07
N ARG A 780 28.32 31.67 -8.05
CA ARG A 780 27.58 31.33 -6.85
C ARG A 780 26.11 31.76 -7.01
N PHE A 781 25.20 30.85 -6.67
CA PHE A 781 23.75 31.11 -6.73
C PHE A 781 23.23 31.52 -5.37
N HIS A 782 22.71 32.75 -5.29
CA HIS A 782 22.17 33.35 -4.07
C HIS A 782 20.64 33.31 -4.05
N VAL A 783 20.09 33.03 -2.88
CA VAL A 783 18.65 33.03 -2.61
C VAL A 783 18.42 33.90 -1.39
N PHE A 784 17.72 35.00 -1.58
CA PHE A 784 17.30 35.95 -0.55
C PHE A 784 16.13 36.77 -1.09
N ASP A 785 15.45 37.52 -0.23
CA ASP A 785 14.20 38.20 -0.60
C ASP A 785 14.39 39.32 -1.63
N THR A 786 13.33 39.58 -2.39
CA THR A 786 13.30 40.58 -3.47
C THR A 786 13.71 41.98 -3.01
N ASP A 787 13.35 42.37 -1.78
CA ASP A 787 13.73 43.67 -1.22
C ASP A 787 15.25 43.81 -1.04
N VAL A 788 15.91 42.73 -0.60
CA VAL A 788 17.37 42.67 -0.46
C VAL A 788 18.03 42.73 -1.84
N MET A 789 17.44 42.06 -2.85
CA MET A 789 17.90 42.14 -4.24
C MET A 789 17.81 43.56 -4.78
N GLN A 790 16.70 44.26 -4.54
CA GLN A 790 16.54 45.64 -4.98
C GLN A 790 17.55 46.58 -4.31
N MET A 791 17.81 46.40 -3.00
CA MET A 791 18.85 47.16 -2.30
C MET A 791 20.24 46.91 -2.90
N LEU A 792 20.56 45.66 -3.23
CA LEU A 792 21.81 45.30 -3.88
C LEU A 792 21.93 45.92 -5.26
N LEU A 793 20.87 45.85 -6.08
CA LEU A 793 20.83 46.45 -7.41
C LEU A 793 21.04 47.96 -7.36
N GLN A 794 20.36 48.66 -6.45
CA GLN A 794 20.52 50.10 -6.24
C GLN A 794 21.93 50.47 -5.79
N ARG A 795 22.50 49.72 -4.84
CA ARG A 795 23.89 49.90 -4.40
C ARG A 795 24.85 49.72 -5.58
N ASN A 796 24.72 48.65 -6.33
CA ASN A 796 25.61 48.32 -7.44
C ASN A 796 25.53 49.36 -8.55
N ASN A 797 24.32 49.81 -8.91
CA ASN A 797 24.14 50.90 -9.89
C ASN A 797 24.83 52.20 -9.45
N ARG A 798 24.75 52.58 -8.15
CA ARG A 798 25.48 53.74 -7.60
C ARG A 798 27.00 53.55 -7.63
N GLN A 799 27.46 52.32 -7.45
CA GLN A 799 28.88 51.97 -7.49
C GLN A 799 29.39 51.69 -8.92
N GLN A 800 28.54 51.85 -9.94
CA GLN A 800 28.84 51.54 -11.34
C GLN A 800 29.28 50.07 -11.53
N LEU A 801 28.70 49.16 -10.74
CA LEU A 801 28.93 47.72 -10.82
C LEU A 801 27.76 47.04 -11.54
N SER A 802 28.08 46.08 -12.41
CA SER A 802 27.08 45.24 -13.07
C SER A 802 26.58 44.15 -12.14
N SER A 803 25.29 43.83 -12.23
CA SER A 803 24.62 42.78 -11.46
C SER A 803 24.08 41.70 -12.41
N LEU A 804 24.00 40.44 -11.96
CA LEU A 804 23.43 39.31 -12.69
C LEU A 804 22.36 38.64 -11.81
N PHE A 805 21.13 38.55 -12.30
CA PHE A 805 19.99 38.14 -11.47
C PHE A 805 18.86 37.52 -12.28
N PHE A 806 18.12 36.60 -11.68
CA PHE A 806 16.87 36.08 -12.24
C PHE A 806 15.83 37.19 -12.31
N CYS A 807 15.17 37.30 -13.45
CA CYS A 807 14.16 38.30 -13.74
C CYS A 807 12.99 37.68 -14.51
N TYR A 808 11.86 38.37 -14.46
CA TYR A 808 10.66 38.01 -15.20
C TYR A 808 9.93 39.26 -15.66
N TYR A 809 9.30 39.21 -16.83
CA TYR A 809 8.45 40.28 -17.35
C TYR A 809 6.99 39.83 -17.27
N PRO A 810 6.06 40.64 -16.71
CA PRO A 810 6.23 42.02 -16.24
C PRO A 810 6.82 42.15 -14.82
N ASP A 811 7.79 43.04 -14.63
CA ASP A 811 8.32 43.48 -13.33
C ASP A 811 8.81 44.93 -13.36
N ALA A 812 8.88 45.60 -12.20
CA ALA A 812 9.33 47.00 -12.12
C ALA A 812 10.80 47.21 -12.49
N VAL A 813 11.66 46.18 -12.40
CA VAL A 813 13.07 46.29 -12.81
C VAL A 813 13.23 46.75 -14.28
N PHE A 814 12.26 46.48 -15.14
CA PHE A 814 12.28 46.89 -16.56
C PHE A 814 11.96 48.38 -16.79
N ARG A 815 11.76 49.18 -15.73
CA ARG A 815 11.79 50.64 -15.82
C ARG A 815 13.20 51.20 -15.92
N ASP A 816 14.18 50.44 -15.45
CA ASP A 816 15.58 50.78 -15.58
C ASP A 816 16.04 50.44 -17.01
N GLN A 817 16.50 51.45 -17.75
CA GLN A 817 17.00 51.29 -19.12
C GLN A 817 18.29 50.46 -19.20
N HIS A 818 18.96 50.26 -18.07
CA HIS A 818 20.18 49.47 -17.95
C HIS A 818 19.94 47.97 -17.76
N VAL A 819 18.68 47.55 -17.50
CA VAL A 819 18.34 46.14 -17.27
C VAL A 819 17.98 45.46 -18.59
N HIS A 820 18.72 44.40 -18.92
CA HIS A 820 18.52 43.63 -20.15
C HIS A 820 18.47 42.14 -19.86
N PHE A 821 17.66 41.39 -20.61
CA PHE A 821 17.75 39.93 -20.63
C PHE A 821 19.10 39.49 -21.22
N VAL A 822 19.70 38.47 -20.61
CA VAL A 822 20.82 37.74 -21.20
C VAL A 822 20.29 36.98 -22.41
N GLN A 823 20.97 37.13 -23.55
CA GLN A 823 20.63 36.47 -24.80
C GLN A 823 20.72 34.95 -24.63
N ASP A 824 19.55 34.31 -24.66
CA ASP A 824 19.39 32.87 -24.54
C ASP A 824 19.30 32.18 -25.91
N LYS A 825 19.50 30.86 -25.92
CA LYS A 825 19.18 30.00 -27.05
C LYS A 825 17.68 29.74 -27.13
N ALA A 826 17.20 29.26 -28.28
CA ALA A 826 15.80 28.89 -28.43
C ALA A 826 15.37 27.82 -27.40
N PHE A 827 14.11 27.91 -26.96
CA PHE A 827 13.51 26.94 -26.06
C PHE A 827 13.64 25.51 -26.59
N ASN A 828 14.17 24.61 -25.78
CA ASN A 828 14.29 23.19 -26.10
C ASN A 828 13.44 22.36 -25.14
N LYS A 829 12.34 21.80 -25.67
CA LYS A 829 11.38 21.01 -24.89
C LYS A 829 12.00 19.81 -24.17
N ALA A 830 12.98 19.14 -24.78
CA ALA A 830 13.62 17.96 -24.19
C ALA A 830 14.58 18.32 -23.06
N ALA A 831 15.37 19.38 -23.23
CA ALA A 831 16.22 19.92 -22.17
C ALA A 831 15.38 20.50 -21.02
N TRP A 832 14.30 21.23 -21.35
CA TRP A 832 13.37 21.78 -20.38
C TRP A 832 12.71 20.71 -19.52
N ALA A 833 12.24 19.61 -20.12
CA ALA A 833 11.65 18.50 -19.39
C ALA A 833 12.61 17.89 -18.36
N GLN A 834 13.92 17.94 -18.62
CA GLN A 834 14.96 17.46 -17.72
C GLN A 834 15.30 18.51 -16.65
N ILE A 835 15.35 19.80 -17.00
CA ILE A 835 15.53 20.92 -16.06
C ILE A 835 14.38 20.99 -15.04
N LYS A 836 13.15 20.64 -15.41
CA LYS A 836 12.01 20.61 -14.47
C LYS A 836 12.11 19.49 -13.42
N GLN A 837 12.96 18.47 -13.62
CA GLN A 837 13.09 17.34 -12.70
C GLN A 837 14.24 17.52 -11.69
N PRO A 838 14.11 17.06 -10.43
CA PRO A 838 15.24 16.99 -9.51
C PRO A 838 16.33 16.06 -10.08
N PRO A 839 17.63 16.40 -10.03
CA PRO A 839 18.64 15.61 -10.72
C PRO A 839 18.96 14.34 -9.92
N LYS A 840 18.87 13.16 -10.56
CA LYS A 840 19.50 11.92 -10.05
C LYS A 840 21.02 11.86 -10.36
N ASP A 841 21.52 12.68 -11.29
CA ASP A 841 22.95 12.80 -11.67
C ASP A 841 23.34 14.26 -11.99
N LYS A 842 24.66 14.58 -11.98
CA LYS A 842 25.19 15.91 -12.34
C LYS A 842 24.72 16.29 -13.76
N LEU A 843 24.06 17.45 -13.91
CA LEU A 843 23.50 18.05 -15.15
C LEU A 843 24.51 18.33 -16.30
N LYS A 844 25.68 17.70 -16.31
CA LYS A 844 26.86 18.05 -17.13
C LYS A 844 26.67 17.95 -18.65
N SER A 845 25.64 17.26 -19.16
CA SER A 845 25.47 17.00 -20.60
C SER A 845 24.18 17.54 -21.23
N LEU A 846 23.33 18.23 -20.47
CA LEU A 846 21.96 18.51 -20.95
C LEU A 846 21.88 19.61 -22.01
N GLY A 847 22.86 20.53 -22.00
CA GLY A 847 22.77 21.77 -22.72
C GLY A 847 21.58 22.58 -22.20
N GLY A 848 21.82 23.73 -21.58
CA GLY A 848 20.73 24.60 -21.09
C GLY A 848 19.60 24.87 -22.11
N SER A 849 18.47 25.39 -21.65
CA SER A 849 17.35 25.82 -22.50
C SER A 849 16.95 27.23 -22.07
N ALA A 850 16.36 28.03 -22.96
CA ALA A 850 15.55 29.15 -22.51
C ALA A 850 14.37 28.67 -21.67
N TRP A 851 13.79 29.58 -20.87
CA TRP A 851 12.46 29.39 -20.32
C TRP A 851 11.42 29.27 -21.45
N PRO A 852 10.35 28.49 -21.27
CA PRO A 852 9.20 28.53 -22.17
C PRO A 852 8.52 29.90 -22.08
N ASN A 853 7.83 30.26 -23.16
CA ASN A 853 6.87 31.36 -23.08
C ASN A 853 5.78 30.97 -22.06
N THR A 854 5.61 31.77 -21.02
CA THR A 854 4.85 31.38 -19.83
C THR A 854 3.53 32.14 -19.75
N GLU A 855 2.46 31.40 -19.49
CA GLU A 855 1.15 32.00 -19.25
C GLU A 855 0.96 32.34 -17.77
N ILE A 856 0.40 33.51 -17.52
CA ILE A 856 -0.13 33.92 -16.22
C ILE A 856 -1.65 33.94 -16.31
N ARG A 857 -2.32 33.20 -15.42
CA ARG A 857 -3.78 33.09 -15.37
C ARG A 857 -4.32 33.32 -13.97
N VAL A 858 -5.59 33.67 -13.86
CA VAL A 858 -6.34 33.51 -12.60
C VAL A 858 -6.68 32.03 -12.43
N ALA A 859 -6.66 31.52 -11.20
CA ALA A 859 -7.25 30.24 -10.86
C ALA A 859 -8.25 30.43 -9.71
N TYR A 860 -9.29 29.62 -9.65
CA TYR A 860 -10.36 29.80 -8.66
C TYR A 860 -11.03 28.46 -8.33
N ARG A 861 -11.65 28.36 -7.15
CA ARG A 861 -12.40 27.15 -6.76
C ARG A 861 -13.56 26.91 -7.73
N SER A 862 -13.65 25.71 -8.28
CA SER A 862 -14.67 25.34 -9.27
C SER A 862 -16.10 25.48 -8.76
N SER A 863 -16.35 25.30 -7.45
CA SER A 863 -17.69 25.47 -6.87
C SER A 863 -18.18 26.92 -6.86
N LEU A 864 -17.31 27.93 -7.04
CA LEU A 864 -17.74 29.33 -7.20
C LEU A 864 -18.67 29.51 -8.40
N ALA A 865 -18.56 28.65 -9.43
CA ALA A 865 -19.42 28.72 -10.59
C ALA A 865 -20.89 28.40 -10.29
N GLN A 866 -21.19 27.82 -9.13
CA GLN A 866 -22.56 27.61 -8.67
C GLN A 866 -23.08 28.78 -7.84
N GLN A 867 -22.22 29.74 -7.48
CA GLN A 867 -22.51 30.80 -6.52
C GLN A 867 -22.71 32.17 -7.16
N SER A 868 -21.92 32.53 -8.19
CA SER A 868 -22.08 33.81 -8.87
C SER A 868 -21.54 33.79 -10.31
N ASP A 869 -22.44 33.86 -11.28
CA ASP A 869 -22.09 33.95 -12.70
C ASP A 869 -21.28 35.21 -13.02
N GLU A 870 -21.58 36.33 -12.35
CA GLU A 870 -20.90 37.62 -12.54
C GLU A 870 -19.43 37.54 -12.10
N VAL A 871 -19.16 36.94 -10.94
CA VAL A 871 -17.78 36.75 -10.46
C VAL A 871 -17.01 35.80 -11.36
N ILE A 872 -17.64 34.72 -11.86
CA ILE A 872 -16.96 33.83 -12.81
C ILE A 872 -16.61 34.56 -14.11
N LYS A 873 -17.51 35.38 -14.65
CA LYS A 873 -17.21 36.20 -15.83
C LYS A 873 -16.03 37.12 -15.57
N LEU A 874 -16.00 37.80 -14.41
CA LEU A 874 -14.86 38.61 -13.99
C LEU A 874 -13.57 37.78 -13.97
N LEU A 875 -13.55 36.65 -13.27
CA LEU A 875 -12.34 35.82 -13.11
C LEU A 875 -11.86 35.20 -14.42
N ASN A 876 -12.77 34.88 -15.36
CA ASN A 876 -12.43 34.36 -16.67
C ASN A 876 -11.84 35.43 -17.61
N HIS A 877 -12.26 36.69 -17.49
CA HIS A 877 -11.83 37.78 -18.37
C HIS A 877 -10.79 38.73 -17.76
N PHE A 878 -10.53 38.63 -16.46
CA PHE A 878 -9.63 39.53 -15.74
C PHE A 878 -8.22 39.52 -16.33
N GLN A 879 -7.76 40.68 -16.79
CA GLN A 879 -6.43 40.81 -17.38
C GLN A 879 -5.86 42.23 -17.25
N ILE A 880 -4.72 42.35 -16.60
CA ILE A 880 -3.93 43.59 -16.59
C ILE A 880 -2.85 43.48 -17.65
N SER A 881 -2.73 44.50 -18.52
CA SER A 881 -1.66 44.50 -19.53
C SER A 881 -0.29 44.63 -18.86
N ASN A 882 0.73 43.99 -19.43
CA ASN A 882 2.07 44.00 -18.85
C ASN A 882 2.62 45.43 -18.66
N GLN A 883 2.40 46.32 -19.62
CA GLN A 883 2.85 47.72 -19.53
C GLN A 883 2.17 48.48 -18.37
N GLN A 884 0.87 48.29 -18.18
CA GLN A 884 0.15 48.89 -17.04
C GLN A 884 0.65 48.32 -15.72
N LEU A 885 0.88 47.00 -15.66
CA LEU A 885 1.36 46.32 -14.46
C LEU A 885 2.76 46.79 -14.08
N VAL A 886 3.70 46.90 -15.02
CA VAL A 886 5.05 47.46 -14.79
C VAL A 886 4.98 48.87 -14.22
N ASN A 887 4.11 49.73 -14.77
CA ASN A 887 3.94 51.09 -14.26
C ASN A 887 3.39 51.12 -12.83
N MET A 888 2.46 50.23 -12.47
CA MET A 888 1.95 50.13 -11.09
C MET A 888 3.01 49.57 -10.13
N LEU A 889 3.75 48.54 -10.54
CA LEU A 889 4.85 47.97 -9.76
C LEU A 889 5.93 49.02 -9.47
N ALA A 890 6.24 49.88 -10.44
CA ALA A 890 7.18 50.98 -10.25
C ALA A 890 6.69 52.01 -9.22
N LYS A 891 5.39 52.35 -9.27
CA LYS A 891 4.77 53.21 -8.26
C LYS A 891 4.80 52.57 -6.87
N MET A 892 4.60 51.25 -6.79
CA MET A 892 4.69 50.49 -5.56
C MET A 892 6.10 50.55 -4.95
N GLN A 893 7.14 50.36 -5.76
CA GLN A 893 8.54 50.56 -5.34
C GLN A 893 8.84 51.98 -4.86
N SER A 894 8.14 52.99 -5.41
CA SER A 894 8.27 54.40 -4.97
C SER A 894 7.50 54.74 -3.68
N GLY A 895 6.84 53.75 -3.06
CA GLY A 895 6.20 53.90 -1.75
C GLY A 895 4.66 53.90 -1.75
N GLN A 896 4.00 53.71 -2.90
CA GLN A 896 2.54 53.52 -2.92
C GLN A 896 2.17 52.09 -2.51
N THR A 897 1.08 51.92 -1.77
CA THR A 897 0.60 50.57 -1.39
C THR A 897 -0.21 49.92 -2.52
N ALA A 898 -0.22 48.58 -2.57
CA ALA A 898 -1.01 47.83 -3.56
C ALA A 898 -2.52 48.17 -3.49
N GLN A 899 -3.06 48.41 -2.30
CA GLN A 899 -4.45 48.82 -2.11
C GLN A 899 -4.76 50.20 -2.70
N GLN A 900 -3.88 51.19 -2.49
CA GLN A 900 -4.05 52.53 -3.08
C GLN A 900 -4.01 52.47 -4.61
N LEU A 901 -3.07 51.70 -5.16
CA LEU A 901 -2.94 51.49 -6.60
C LEU A 901 -4.17 50.80 -7.18
N ALA A 902 -4.70 49.78 -6.51
CA ALA A 902 -5.90 49.08 -6.93
C ALA A 902 -7.11 50.01 -7.01
N LYS A 903 -7.36 50.78 -5.95
CA LYS A 903 -8.46 51.76 -5.91
C LYS A 903 -8.36 52.78 -7.05
N GLN A 904 -7.19 53.40 -7.22
CA GLN A 904 -6.95 54.35 -8.30
C GLN A 904 -7.16 53.70 -9.69
N TRP A 905 -6.72 52.46 -9.86
CA TRP A 905 -6.86 51.75 -11.12
C TRP A 905 -8.32 51.47 -11.45
N VAL A 906 -9.10 50.94 -10.50
CA VAL A 906 -10.54 50.64 -10.68
C VAL A 906 -11.33 51.91 -11.00
N GLU A 907 -11.10 53.01 -10.28
CA GLU A 907 -11.77 54.30 -10.51
C GLU A 907 -11.51 54.86 -11.94
N THR A 908 -10.36 54.54 -12.54
CA THR A 908 -9.95 55.06 -13.85
C THR A 908 -10.22 54.11 -15.02
N HIS A 909 -10.70 52.88 -14.76
CA HIS A 909 -10.89 51.83 -15.79
C HIS A 909 -12.28 51.19 -15.72
N GLN A 910 -13.30 51.96 -15.34
CA GLN A 910 -14.68 51.46 -15.14
C GLN A 910 -15.25 50.73 -16.37
N ASP A 911 -15.03 51.24 -17.58
CA ASP A 911 -15.51 50.59 -18.82
C ASP A 911 -14.93 49.17 -18.97
N LYS A 912 -13.65 48.99 -18.61
CA LYS A 912 -12.98 47.69 -18.67
C LYS A 912 -13.50 46.76 -17.59
N VAL A 913 -13.71 47.27 -16.37
CA VAL A 913 -14.30 46.50 -15.26
C VAL A 913 -15.69 45.99 -15.64
N LEU A 914 -16.53 46.85 -16.23
CA LEU A 914 -17.85 46.48 -16.70
C LEU A 914 -17.79 45.42 -17.81
N SER A 915 -16.82 45.52 -18.74
CA SER A 915 -16.64 44.52 -19.78
C SER A 915 -16.30 43.13 -19.21
N TRP A 916 -15.54 43.06 -18.11
CA TRP A 916 -15.20 41.80 -17.46
C TRP A 916 -16.37 41.18 -16.69
N LEU A 917 -17.17 42.00 -16.02
CA LEU A 917 -18.34 41.54 -15.26
C LEU A 917 -19.46 41.05 -16.20
N THR A 918 -19.62 41.71 -17.35
CA THR A 918 -20.74 41.46 -18.26
C THR A 918 -20.39 40.56 -19.45
N GLY A 919 -19.13 40.58 -19.90
CA GLY A 919 -18.66 39.95 -21.13
C GLY A 919 -18.87 40.78 -22.41
N PHE A 920 -19.31 42.04 -22.29
CA PHE A 920 -19.56 42.92 -23.44
C PHE A 920 -18.52 44.04 -23.53
N GLU A 921 -17.87 44.19 -24.69
CA GLU A 921 -16.99 45.33 -24.96
C GLU A 921 -17.81 46.58 -25.28
N LEU A 922 -17.65 47.64 -24.48
CA LEU A 922 -18.20 48.95 -24.80
C LEU A 922 -17.29 49.66 -25.80
N VAL A 923 -17.82 49.99 -26.98
CA VAL A 923 -17.12 50.85 -27.94
C VAL A 923 -17.13 52.29 -27.42
N SER A 924 -15.99 52.78 -26.92
CA SER A 924 -15.84 54.18 -26.55
C SER A 924 -15.89 55.08 -27.80
N PRO A 925 -16.73 56.13 -27.84
CA PRO A 925 -16.81 57.03 -28.99
C PRO A 925 -15.73 58.12 -28.90
N SER A 926 -14.60 57.95 -29.58
CA SER A 926 -13.79 59.10 -30.01
C SER A 926 -12.79 58.77 -31.13
N ALA A 927 -12.79 59.64 -32.15
CA ALA A 927 -11.82 59.82 -33.24
C ALA A 927 -12.09 59.11 -34.58
N ASN A 928 -13.08 59.62 -35.33
CA ASN A 928 -12.86 60.18 -36.67
C ASN A 928 -14.16 60.79 -37.21
N ILE A 929 -14.36 62.09 -36.95
CA ILE A 929 -15.19 62.93 -37.82
C ILE A 929 -14.22 63.48 -38.86
N THR A 930 -14.20 62.86 -40.04
CA THR A 930 -13.73 63.50 -41.27
C THR A 930 -14.88 63.46 -42.27
N ALA A 931 -15.12 64.64 -42.83
CA ALA A 931 -16.27 65.00 -43.65
C ALA A 931 -16.47 64.13 -44.89
N ASP A 932 -17.75 63.98 -45.23
CA ASP A 932 -18.35 63.81 -46.54
C ASP A 932 -17.44 63.67 -47.77
N GLU A 933 -17.54 62.52 -48.44
CA GLU A 933 -17.73 62.47 -49.90
C GLU A 933 -18.48 61.18 -50.30
N PRO A 934 -19.56 61.25 -51.10
CA PRO A 934 -20.35 60.08 -51.46
C PRO A 934 -19.91 59.53 -52.82
N SER A 935 -19.65 58.22 -52.92
CA SER A 935 -19.62 57.55 -54.22
C SER A 935 -20.15 56.12 -54.16
N HIS A 936 -21.36 55.99 -54.73
CA HIS A 936 -21.89 54.87 -55.50
C HIS A 936 -21.87 53.46 -54.92
N GLY A 937 -23.09 52.97 -54.70
CA GLY A 937 -23.37 51.61 -54.26
C GLY A 937 -23.22 50.55 -55.33
N ASN A 938 -23.31 49.32 -54.86
CA ASN A 938 -23.76 48.18 -55.65
C ASN A 938 -24.41 47.16 -54.69
N PRO A 939 -25.73 46.91 -54.77
CA PRO A 939 -26.40 45.90 -53.96
C PRO A 939 -26.60 44.65 -54.82
N GLN A 940 -25.84 43.59 -54.58
CA GLN A 940 -26.23 42.25 -55.02
C GLN A 940 -25.88 41.19 -53.97
N ASP A 941 -26.85 40.30 -53.82
CA ASP A 941 -26.81 38.98 -53.19
C ASP A 941 -27.06 38.90 -51.69
N ALA A 942 -28.32 39.14 -51.35
CA ALA A 942 -29.02 38.33 -50.37
C ALA A 942 -29.39 36.98 -51.00
N THR A 943 -28.94 35.87 -50.39
CA THR A 943 -29.73 34.69 -49.98
C THR A 943 -28.81 33.48 -49.77
N GLY A 944 -28.91 32.83 -48.59
CA GLY A 944 -28.27 31.53 -48.39
C GLY A 944 -28.06 31.07 -46.95
N ALA A 945 -29.15 30.62 -46.32
CA ALA A 945 -29.23 29.50 -45.36
C ALA A 945 -28.38 29.47 -44.08
N LEU A 946 -29.11 29.52 -42.95
CA LEU A 946 -29.07 28.56 -41.83
C LEU A 946 -27.99 27.46 -41.88
N GLN A 947 -27.02 27.54 -40.96
CA GLN A 947 -26.75 26.49 -39.96
C GLN A 947 -25.93 27.05 -38.80
#